data_AF-I0IFS7-F1
#
_entry.id   AF-I0IFS7-F1
#
_cell.length_a   1.000
_cell.length_b   1.000
_cell.length_c   1.000
_cell.angle_alpha   90.00
_cell.angle_beta   90.00
_cell.angle_gamma   90.00
#
_symmetry.space_group_name_H-M   'P 1'
#
loop_
_entity.id
_entity.type
_entity.pdbx_description
1 polymer ?
#
loop_
_entity_poly.entity_id
_entity_poly.type
_entity_poly.pdbx_seq_one_letter_code
_entity_poly.pdbx_strand_id
1 'polypeptide(L)'
;MARSSSSWGIDVGREAVKAVKLVQRGSEVEVEAFEVLPYDEVLTAPDVDTDQAIQLQLDALLQKHELKRSRVVASVPGNTAFARFANLPPVDPKTIPKIVRFEAEQQIPFPIDEVEWDYQVFQDADTPDVKVGIFAITKERVMQFLSNYRAVDVRVDALTLSPVAVFNAFAYDTANDEDASGSGRVYLDIGTLSTDVIIIEDGDIWLRTVPIGGNHFTEALVKQFKISFSKAEKLKREAATSKYAKQIFQAMRSVFADLVQEVQRSIGFYQSMNRESELSEVVGLGSTFKLPGLQKFLKQQLQMDVKKPGAWERAVVDGKRESELVGQVGVLTTAYGLALQGLGVERVSANILPAHVLQQRMWQAKQPWIAAAAACVAVGAGLYGARYFVDQAALEEASTQIAREVQPVLARANQYRSEAEEAKTQDPRQGIENLRQVVPNRDVYPLLLADLDAAIGSVGTQEAVLSGDPARIATIPRRQRRLLSIESVVDTYIPAPATDAEEAAPVDPGQGGFGGGFDGGFGGGPGGFGGGPEGFGGGFDGGFGGGGGFGGGRAAGGGAPATGAPTSLAEMISQGQSKDFFAGEVGPQLDLVIKGTTPFETPSSLLSETIIQWLRDNADRPDRPYIIEVGEQPIAFLQQVGDGGASRSPSGGMGMGMGMGAGGGRGGAADFGRSGMGMPGGDFGGGFGGGGFGGGMGGGSAMGAADLAALLPRSPLADEDASTDFRFELRFKLQLRDPLAQPDEEAGGAGEPEGVGDDAFGQDADASVRADGQLTEEVTS
;
A
#
# COMPACT_ATOMS: atom_id res chain seq x y z
N MET A 1 19.94 -14.58 20.76
CA MET A 1 19.25 -15.77 20.20
C MET A 1 18.76 -16.57 21.39
N ALA A 2 17.49 -16.99 21.43
CA ALA A 2 17.03 -17.90 22.49
C ALA A 2 17.92 -19.14 22.48
N ARG A 3 18.46 -19.55 23.63
CA ARG A 3 19.20 -20.82 23.74
C ARG A 3 18.27 -21.93 23.22
N SER A 4 18.77 -22.75 22.31
CA SER A 4 18.03 -23.94 21.89
C SER A 4 17.86 -24.81 23.13
N SER A 5 16.62 -25.10 23.50
CA SER A 5 16.33 -25.97 24.64
C SER A 5 16.77 -27.42 24.39
N SER A 6 17.20 -27.77 23.18
CA SER A 6 17.70 -29.10 22.83
C SER A 6 18.94 -29.06 21.93
N SER A 7 19.79 -30.06 22.10
CA SER A 7 21.08 -30.20 21.39
C SER A 7 21.41 -31.67 21.16
N TRP A 8 21.94 -31.98 19.99
CA TRP A 8 22.58 -33.25 19.66
C TRP A 8 24.09 -33.11 19.69
N GLY A 9 24.75 -33.99 20.42
CA GLY A 9 26.18 -34.23 20.31
C GLY A 9 26.42 -35.48 19.48
N ILE A 10 27.18 -35.37 18.40
CA ILE A 10 27.49 -36.47 17.47
C ILE A 10 29.01 -36.66 17.39
N ASP A 11 29.48 -37.80 17.89
CA ASP A 11 30.89 -38.22 17.78
C ASP A 11 31.01 -39.32 16.72
N VAL A 12 31.73 -39.01 15.64
CA VAL A 12 32.01 -39.96 14.56
C VAL A 12 33.35 -40.63 14.85
N GLY A 13 33.27 -41.75 15.57
CA GLY A 13 34.41 -42.61 15.83
C GLY A 13 34.75 -43.51 14.63
N ARG A 14 35.83 -44.28 14.75
CA ARG A 14 36.22 -45.30 13.76
C ARG A 14 35.53 -46.65 13.95
N GLU A 15 34.83 -46.81 15.07
CA GLU A 15 34.10 -48.05 15.40
C GLU A 15 32.58 -47.89 15.25
N ALA A 16 32.07 -46.70 15.58
CA ALA A 16 30.65 -46.39 15.54
C ALA A 16 30.44 -44.87 15.40
N VAL A 17 29.29 -44.48 14.86
CA VAL A 17 28.70 -43.16 15.07
C VAL A 17 27.97 -43.18 16.41
N LYS A 18 28.22 -42.18 17.25
CA LYS A 18 27.66 -42.11 18.61
C LYS A 18 26.94 -40.78 18.76
N ALA A 19 25.70 -40.81 19.23
CA ALA A 19 24.89 -39.60 19.33
C ALA A 19 24.17 -39.55 20.67
N VAL A 20 24.07 -38.34 21.26
CA VAL A 20 23.29 -38.07 22.47
C VAL A 20 22.47 -36.81 22.23
N LYS A 21 21.17 -36.86 22.53
CA LYS A 21 20.27 -35.71 22.54
C LYS A 21 20.01 -35.29 23.98
N LEU A 22 20.33 -34.04 24.27
CA LEU A 22 20.03 -33.41 25.54
C LEU A 22 18.94 -32.36 25.38
N VAL A 23 18.10 -32.24 26.40
CA VAL A 23 17.10 -31.17 26.52
C VAL A 23 17.30 -30.47 27.86
N GLN A 24 17.37 -29.14 27.83
CA GLN A 24 17.39 -28.32 29.04
C GLN A 24 15.96 -28.03 29.49
N ARG A 25 15.62 -28.45 30.71
CA ARG A 25 14.35 -28.15 31.38
C ARG A 25 14.64 -27.39 32.68
N GLY A 26 14.52 -26.06 32.62
CA GLY A 26 14.93 -25.22 33.75
C GLY A 26 16.43 -25.30 33.98
N SER A 27 16.84 -25.69 35.19
CA SER A 27 18.24 -25.93 35.56
C SER A 27 18.73 -27.35 35.25
N GLU A 28 17.84 -28.28 34.95
CA GLU A 28 18.16 -29.69 34.72
C GLU A 28 18.43 -29.96 33.24
N VAL A 29 19.32 -30.93 32.99
CA VAL A 29 19.64 -31.44 31.66
C VAL A 29 19.19 -32.89 31.60
N GLU A 30 18.26 -33.18 30.69
CA GLU A 30 17.66 -34.49 30.49
C GLU A 30 18.20 -35.16 29.23
N VAL A 31 18.54 -36.44 29.32
CA VAL A 31 18.91 -37.29 28.17
C VAL A 31 17.64 -37.80 27.50
N GLU A 32 17.27 -37.17 26.38
CA GLU A 32 16.06 -37.54 25.64
C GLU A 32 16.29 -38.77 24.74
N ALA A 33 17.48 -38.89 24.15
CA ALA A 33 17.83 -40.00 23.27
C ALA A 33 19.35 -40.22 23.26
N PHE A 34 19.78 -41.46 23.00
CA PHE A 34 21.16 -41.78 22.66
C PHE A 34 21.20 -42.94 21.67
N GLU A 35 22.25 -42.98 20.85
CA GLU A 35 22.46 -44.03 19.85
C GLU A 35 23.95 -44.38 19.77
N VAL A 36 24.22 -45.67 19.61
CA VAL A 36 25.53 -46.18 19.19
C VAL A 36 25.29 -47.02 17.94
N LEU A 37 25.73 -46.50 16.80
CA LEU A 37 25.54 -47.08 15.48
C LEU A 37 26.89 -47.65 14.98
N PRO A 38 27.18 -48.93 15.25
CA PRO A 38 28.43 -49.55 14.85
C PRO A 38 28.53 -49.71 13.34
N TYR A 39 29.74 -49.62 12.80
CA TYR A 39 30.02 -50.04 11.44
C TYR A 39 30.16 -51.56 11.34
N ASP A 40 29.91 -52.11 10.15
CA ASP A 40 30.07 -53.54 9.88
C ASP A 40 31.52 -54.00 10.13
N GLU A 41 32.47 -53.18 9.70
CA GLU A 41 33.90 -53.32 10.02
C GLU A 41 34.45 -52.00 10.57
N VAL A 42 35.47 -52.09 11.42
CA VAL A 42 36.17 -50.89 11.92
C VAL A 42 36.75 -50.13 10.73
N LEU A 43 36.60 -48.81 10.68
CA LEU A 43 37.00 -47.97 9.54
C LEU A 43 38.52 -47.90 9.28
N THR A 44 39.31 -48.63 10.06
CA THR A 44 40.75 -48.82 9.86
C THR A 44 41.08 -50.13 9.15
N ALA A 45 40.08 -50.99 8.94
CA ALA A 45 40.22 -52.21 8.16
C ALA A 45 40.58 -51.86 6.70
N PRO A 46 41.41 -52.68 6.04
CA PRO A 46 41.69 -52.50 4.63
C PRO A 46 40.41 -52.66 3.81
N ASP A 47 40.34 -51.99 2.67
CA ASP A 47 39.25 -52.08 1.68
C ASP A 47 37.88 -51.52 2.12
N VAL A 48 37.82 -50.80 3.25
CA VAL A 48 36.60 -50.08 3.70
C VAL A 48 36.59 -48.65 3.16
N ASP A 49 35.53 -48.30 2.42
CA ASP A 49 35.23 -46.89 2.12
C ASP A 49 34.74 -46.19 3.40
N THR A 50 35.64 -45.43 4.00
CA THR A 50 35.42 -44.73 5.27
C THR A 50 34.28 -43.72 5.16
N ASP A 51 34.25 -42.93 4.09
CA ASP A 51 33.29 -41.83 3.95
C ASP A 51 31.89 -42.40 3.68
N GLN A 52 31.79 -43.41 2.82
CA GLN A 52 30.52 -44.10 2.58
C GLN A 52 29.96 -44.77 3.84
N ALA A 53 30.81 -45.43 4.63
CA ALA A 53 30.39 -46.08 5.87
C ALA A 53 29.90 -45.06 6.92
N ILE A 54 30.58 -43.91 7.05
CA ILE A 54 30.15 -42.80 7.92
C ILE A 54 28.79 -42.27 7.46
N GLN A 55 28.66 -41.96 6.17
CA GLN A 55 27.42 -41.42 5.59
C GLN A 55 26.24 -42.36 5.80
N LEU A 56 26.43 -43.66 5.59
CA LEU A 56 25.39 -44.68 5.84
C LEU A 56 24.89 -44.68 7.29
N GLN A 57 25.79 -44.57 8.28
CA GLN A 57 25.40 -44.55 9.68
C GLN A 57 24.79 -43.20 10.11
N LEU A 58 25.25 -42.08 9.53
CA LEU A 58 24.60 -40.78 9.74
C LEU A 58 23.18 -40.75 9.14
N ASP A 59 22.97 -41.37 7.97
CA ASP A 59 21.63 -41.56 7.39
C ASP A 59 20.75 -42.44 8.28
N ALA A 60 21.30 -43.52 8.84
CA ALA A 60 20.59 -44.37 9.79
C ALA A 60 20.18 -43.58 11.06
N LEU A 61 21.02 -42.66 11.53
CA LEU A 61 20.68 -41.76 12.63
C LEU A 61 19.51 -40.84 12.26
N LEU A 62 19.53 -40.26 11.05
CA LEU A 62 18.47 -39.39 10.53
C LEU A 62 17.12 -40.10 10.32
N GLN A 63 17.14 -41.38 9.94
CA GLN A 63 15.93 -42.19 9.81
C GLN A 63 15.26 -42.44 11.17
N LYS A 64 16.06 -42.53 12.24
CA LYS A 64 15.57 -42.72 13.61
C LYS A 64 15.16 -41.42 14.28
N HIS A 65 15.84 -40.31 13.99
CA HIS A 65 15.74 -39.07 14.77
C HIS A 65 15.69 -37.79 13.90
N GLU A 66 14.86 -36.82 14.29
CA GLU A 66 14.80 -35.50 13.64
C GLU A 66 15.90 -34.57 14.16
N LEU A 67 17.00 -34.44 13.40
CA LEU A 67 18.13 -33.55 13.75
C LEU A 67 17.86 -32.06 13.47
N LYS A 68 17.00 -31.72 12.48
CA LYS A 68 16.85 -30.35 11.94
C LYS A 68 16.30 -29.31 12.93
N ARG A 69 15.63 -29.74 14.01
CA ARG A 69 15.02 -28.85 15.02
C ARG A 69 15.91 -28.59 16.23
N SER A 70 17.05 -29.26 16.33
CA SER A 70 17.96 -29.16 17.46
C SER A 70 19.33 -28.70 16.96
N ARG A 71 20.11 -28.09 17.85
CA ARG A 71 21.48 -27.76 17.53
C ARG A 71 22.30 -29.04 17.38
N VAL A 72 23.22 -29.12 16.43
CA VAL A 72 24.12 -30.28 16.27
C VAL A 72 25.56 -29.85 16.51
N VAL A 73 26.21 -30.49 17.47
CA VAL A 73 27.62 -30.30 17.79
C VAL A 73 28.36 -31.59 17.49
N ALA A 74 29.49 -31.46 16.79
CA ALA A 74 30.31 -32.60 16.40
C ALA A 74 31.75 -32.45 16.92
N SER A 75 32.48 -33.56 16.95
CA SER A 75 33.90 -33.59 17.34
C SER A 75 34.83 -34.08 16.22
N VAL A 76 36.06 -33.55 16.22
CA VAL A 76 37.20 -34.17 15.54
C VAL A 76 38.09 -34.92 16.54
N PRO A 77 38.69 -36.07 16.15
CA PRO A 77 39.60 -36.81 17.02
C PRO A 77 40.82 -35.99 17.45
N GLY A 78 41.28 -36.15 18.70
CA GLY A 78 42.41 -35.40 19.26
C GLY A 78 43.70 -35.52 18.45
N ASN A 79 43.97 -36.69 17.85
CA ASN A 79 45.18 -36.92 17.04
C ASN A 79 45.16 -36.22 15.67
N THR A 80 44.01 -35.66 15.26
CA THR A 80 43.88 -34.89 14.03
C THR A 80 43.93 -33.38 14.24
N ALA A 81 43.86 -32.95 15.50
CA ALA A 81 43.87 -31.56 15.92
C ALA A 81 45.09 -31.27 16.80
N PHE A 82 45.30 -30.00 17.07
CA PHE A 82 46.35 -29.47 17.91
C PHE A 82 45.72 -28.83 19.15
N ALA A 83 46.22 -29.17 20.32
CA ALA A 83 45.83 -28.55 21.59
C ALA A 83 47.06 -28.24 22.42
N ARG A 84 47.16 -26.99 22.90
CA ARG A 84 48.22 -26.53 23.79
C ARG A 84 47.66 -25.60 24.85
N PHE A 85 48.26 -25.64 26.02
CA PHE A 85 47.96 -24.73 27.12
C PHE A 85 49.17 -23.85 27.37
N ALA A 86 48.93 -22.55 27.48
CA ALA A 86 49.94 -21.54 27.77
C ALA A 86 49.49 -20.70 28.96
N ASN A 87 50.43 -20.37 29.83
CA ASN A 87 50.19 -19.42 30.91
C ASN A 87 50.61 -18.03 30.43
N LEU A 88 49.67 -17.10 30.46
CA LEU A 88 49.90 -15.71 30.13
C LEU A 88 50.19 -14.93 31.41
N PRO A 89 51.07 -13.90 31.33
CA PRO A 89 51.23 -12.98 32.44
C PRO A 89 49.90 -12.26 32.74
N PRO A 90 49.72 -11.73 33.96
CA PRO A 90 48.54 -10.94 34.30
C PRO A 90 48.45 -9.70 33.39
N VAL A 91 47.43 -9.66 32.54
CA VAL A 91 47.21 -8.61 31.55
C VAL A 91 45.75 -8.17 31.52
N ASP A 92 45.50 -6.96 31.00
CA ASP A 92 44.13 -6.47 30.82
C ASP A 92 43.34 -7.43 29.91
N PRO A 93 42.10 -7.83 30.26
CA PRO A 93 41.27 -8.71 29.46
C PRO A 93 41.13 -8.31 27.99
N LYS A 94 41.18 -7.01 27.68
CA LYS A 94 41.12 -6.49 26.30
C LYS A 94 42.36 -6.80 25.47
N THR A 95 43.49 -7.07 26.11
CA THR A 95 44.77 -7.40 25.47
C THR A 95 44.97 -8.89 25.26
N ILE A 96 44.26 -9.73 26.02
CA ILE A 96 44.32 -11.20 25.92
C ILE A 96 44.18 -11.68 24.46
N PRO A 97 43.20 -11.24 23.65
CA PRO A 97 43.04 -11.75 22.28
C PRO A 97 44.27 -11.52 21.38
N LYS A 98 44.99 -10.40 21.58
CA LYS A 98 46.20 -10.09 20.80
C LYS A 98 47.38 -10.98 21.20
N ILE A 99 47.55 -11.20 22.50
CA ILE A 99 48.61 -12.05 23.04
C ILE A 99 48.35 -13.51 22.68
N VAL A 100 47.10 -13.97 22.81
CA VAL A 100 46.72 -15.34 22.44
C VAL A 100 46.94 -15.58 20.94
N ARG A 101 46.62 -14.61 20.08
CA ARG A 101 46.93 -14.73 18.66
C ARG A 101 48.43 -14.86 18.40
N PHE A 102 49.26 -14.07 19.09
CA PHE A 102 50.71 -14.15 18.98
C PHE A 102 51.26 -15.50 19.48
N GLU A 103 50.75 -16.01 20.60
CA GLU A 103 51.08 -17.35 21.09
C GLU A 103 50.62 -18.45 20.11
N ALA A 104 49.41 -18.33 19.55
CA ALA A 104 48.89 -19.28 18.58
C ALA A 104 49.77 -19.35 17.33
N GLU A 105 50.22 -18.20 16.80
CA GLU A 105 51.13 -18.13 15.65
C GLU A 105 52.50 -18.79 15.91
N GLN A 106 52.97 -18.82 17.17
CA GLN A 106 54.22 -19.48 17.54
C GLN A 106 54.06 -20.98 17.82
N GLN A 107 52.95 -21.37 18.44
CA GLN A 107 52.73 -22.74 18.91
C GLN A 107 52.17 -23.64 17.80
N ILE A 108 51.32 -23.11 16.92
CA ILE A 108 50.71 -23.89 15.85
C ILE A 108 51.76 -24.20 14.77
N PRO A 109 52.00 -25.48 14.45
CA PRO A 109 53.07 -25.89 13.52
C PRO A 109 52.71 -25.66 12.03
N PHE A 110 51.73 -24.82 11.74
CA PHE A 110 51.20 -24.52 10.42
C PHE A 110 50.90 -23.02 10.30
N PRO A 111 50.87 -22.46 9.08
CA PRO A 111 50.45 -21.07 8.88
C PRO A 111 49.05 -20.83 9.47
N ILE A 112 48.90 -19.74 10.22
CA ILE A 112 47.63 -19.41 10.91
C ILE A 112 46.45 -19.26 9.93
N ASP A 113 46.73 -18.89 8.67
CA ASP A 113 45.73 -18.73 7.61
C ASP A 113 45.25 -20.08 7.02
N GLU A 114 45.96 -21.18 7.24
CA GLU A 114 45.62 -22.52 6.74
C GLU A 114 44.87 -23.37 7.79
N VAL A 115 44.73 -22.84 9.00
CA VAL A 115 44.08 -23.52 10.13
C VAL A 115 42.79 -22.82 10.54
N GLU A 116 41.84 -23.61 11.01
CA GLU A 116 40.77 -23.11 11.87
C GLU A 116 41.22 -23.30 13.31
N TRP A 117 41.15 -22.24 14.10
CA TRP A 117 41.58 -22.27 15.49
C TRP A 117 40.67 -21.41 16.35
N ASP A 118 40.61 -21.77 17.62
CA ASP A 118 39.91 -21.02 18.66
C ASP A 118 40.65 -21.19 19.99
N TYR A 119 40.31 -20.38 20.97
CA TYR A 119 40.95 -20.43 22.28
C TYR A 119 39.94 -20.33 23.42
N GLN A 120 40.34 -20.86 24.57
CA GLN A 120 39.59 -20.75 25.81
C GLN A 120 40.48 -20.13 26.88
N VAL A 121 39.96 -19.10 27.53
CA VAL A 121 40.59 -18.50 28.71
C VAL A 121 40.09 -19.23 29.96
N PHE A 122 41.02 -19.63 30.81
CA PHE A 122 40.81 -20.15 32.15
C PHE A 122 41.41 -19.11 33.11
N GLN A 123 40.54 -18.45 33.85
CA GLN A 123 40.92 -17.47 34.86
C GLN A 123 40.25 -17.87 36.16
N ASP A 124 41.06 -18.08 37.18
CA ASP A 124 40.56 -18.24 38.54
C ASP A 124 40.23 -16.86 39.13
N ALA A 125 39.21 -16.79 39.97
CA ALA A 125 38.86 -15.55 40.67
C ALA A 125 39.94 -15.16 41.70
N ASP A 126 40.65 -16.15 42.24
CA ASP A 126 41.58 -15.98 43.35
C ASP A 126 43.05 -15.81 42.91
N THR A 127 43.36 -16.03 41.62
CA THR A 127 44.73 -15.86 41.09
C THR A 127 44.79 -14.85 39.94
N PRO A 128 45.84 -14.02 39.86
CA PRO A 128 46.03 -13.09 38.75
C PRO A 128 46.51 -13.79 37.46
N ASP A 129 46.89 -15.07 37.54
CA ASP A 129 47.42 -15.82 36.40
C ASP A 129 46.28 -16.18 35.42
N VAL A 130 46.58 -16.03 34.13
CA VAL A 130 45.62 -16.29 33.06
C VAL A 130 46.14 -17.48 32.26
N LYS A 131 45.43 -18.59 32.29
CA LYS A 131 45.76 -19.76 31.47
C LYS A 131 44.91 -19.75 30.21
N VAL A 132 45.49 -20.11 29.07
CA VAL A 132 44.79 -20.20 27.80
C VAL A 132 45.02 -21.55 27.15
N GLY A 133 43.93 -22.19 26.74
CA GLY A 133 43.95 -23.35 25.84
C GLY A 133 43.78 -22.89 24.40
N ILE A 134 44.72 -23.25 23.53
CA ILE A 134 44.69 -22.98 22.09
C ILE A 134 44.38 -24.30 21.38
N PHE A 135 43.36 -24.28 20.52
CA PHE A 135 42.88 -25.44 19.78
C PHE A 135 42.89 -25.13 18.28
N ALA A 136 43.51 -25.99 17.47
CA ALA A 136 43.65 -25.74 16.05
C ALA A 136 43.56 -27.01 15.21
N ILE A 137 43.12 -26.88 13.96
CA ILE A 137 43.08 -27.96 12.98
C ILE A 137 43.21 -27.36 11.57
N THR A 138 43.76 -28.10 10.63
CA THR A 138 43.86 -27.61 9.24
C THR A 138 42.48 -27.49 8.59
N LYS A 139 42.28 -26.45 7.79
CA LYS A 139 41.03 -26.21 7.05
C LYS A 139 40.62 -27.40 6.20
N GLU A 140 41.59 -28.06 5.58
CA GLU A 140 41.38 -29.28 4.78
C GLU A 140 40.71 -30.40 5.59
N ARG A 141 41.25 -30.72 6.78
CA ARG A 141 40.70 -31.77 7.64
C ARG A 141 39.29 -31.44 8.14
N VAL A 142 39.06 -30.17 8.48
CA VAL A 142 37.72 -29.70 8.86
C VAL A 142 36.73 -29.89 7.72
N MET A 143 37.11 -29.50 6.49
CA MET A 143 36.24 -29.63 5.33
C MET A 143 35.97 -31.09 4.95
N GLN A 144 36.96 -31.98 5.07
CA GLN A 144 36.79 -33.42 4.91
C GLN A 144 35.85 -33.99 5.98
N PHE A 145 35.96 -33.57 7.23
CA PHE A 145 35.04 -34.02 8.27
C PHE A 145 33.60 -33.54 7.98
N LEU A 146 33.44 -32.28 7.62
CA LEU A 146 32.13 -31.68 7.32
C LEU A 146 31.49 -32.22 6.03
N SER A 147 32.26 -32.75 5.07
CA SER A 147 31.71 -33.29 3.82
C SER A 147 30.80 -34.49 4.10
N ASN A 148 31.15 -35.36 5.06
CA ASN A 148 30.35 -36.51 5.46
C ASN A 148 28.99 -36.10 6.03
N TYR A 149 28.93 -35.03 6.83
CA TYR A 149 27.65 -34.49 7.32
C TYR A 149 26.85 -33.80 6.21
N ARG A 150 27.52 -33.07 5.30
CA ARG A 150 26.87 -32.40 4.16
C ARG A 150 26.24 -33.38 3.18
N ALA A 151 26.88 -34.52 2.95
CA ALA A 151 26.39 -35.56 2.04
C ALA A 151 25.00 -36.10 2.44
N VAL A 152 24.69 -36.08 3.75
CA VAL A 152 23.43 -36.55 4.33
C VAL A 152 22.51 -35.39 4.81
N ASP A 153 22.78 -34.15 4.39
CA ASP A 153 22.02 -32.94 4.81
C ASP A 153 21.97 -32.72 6.34
N VAL A 154 22.98 -33.19 7.08
CA VAL A 154 23.15 -32.85 8.50
C VAL A 154 23.88 -31.53 8.64
N ARG A 155 23.29 -30.64 9.43
CA ARG A 155 23.83 -29.30 9.68
C ARG A 155 24.57 -29.28 11.01
N VAL A 156 25.90 -29.26 10.95
CA VAL A 156 26.75 -29.02 12.13
C VAL A 156 26.76 -27.52 12.47
N ASP A 157 26.47 -27.18 13.72
CA ASP A 157 26.40 -25.82 14.27
C ASP A 157 27.64 -25.43 15.08
N ALA A 158 28.35 -26.42 15.63
CA ALA A 158 29.64 -26.25 16.28
C ALA A 158 30.50 -27.50 16.09
N LEU A 159 31.81 -27.30 16.02
CA LEU A 159 32.81 -28.35 15.87
C LEU A 159 33.89 -28.13 16.92
N THR A 160 34.19 -29.15 17.73
CA THR A 160 35.26 -29.09 18.74
C THR A 160 36.13 -30.35 18.70
N LEU A 161 37.06 -30.50 19.63
CA LEU A 161 37.90 -31.68 19.77
C LEU A 161 37.22 -32.71 20.68
N SER A 162 37.28 -34.00 20.34
CA SER A 162 36.78 -35.09 21.20
C SER A 162 37.26 -35.01 22.67
N PRO A 163 38.56 -34.76 22.97
CA PRO A 163 39.01 -34.63 24.35
C PRO A 163 38.45 -33.41 25.09
N VAL A 164 38.15 -32.31 24.37
CA VAL A 164 37.50 -31.14 24.95
C VAL A 164 36.04 -31.44 25.29
N ALA A 165 35.35 -32.23 24.45
CA ALA A 165 34.02 -32.70 24.78
C ALA A 165 34.01 -33.62 26.01
N VAL A 166 34.96 -34.55 26.12
CA VAL A 166 35.12 -35.38 27.33
C VAL A 166 35.36 -34.51 28.57
N PHE A 167 36.19 -33.48 28.46
CA PHE A 167 36.35 -32.49 29.54
C PHE A 167 35.01 -31.83 29.91
N ASN A 168 34.27 -31.33 28.93
CA ASN A 168 32.98 -30.68 29.17
C ASN A 168 31.96 -31.61 29.86
N ALA A 169 31.94 -32.89 29.50
CA ALA A 169 31.11 -33.89 30.16
C ALA A 169 31.41 -34.01 31.66
N PHE A 170 32.67 -34.21 32.02
CA PHE A 170 33.05 -34.40 33.43
C PHE A 170 33.08 -33.10 34.22
N ALA A 171 33.53 -31.99 33.63
CA ALA A 171 33.46 -30.68 34.26
C ALA A 171 32.02 -30.29 34.61
N TYR A 172 31.04 -30.69 33.79
CA TYR A 172 29.63 -30.54 34.13
C TYR A 172 29.22 -31.51 35.25
N ASP A 173 29.44 -32.82 35.09
CA ASP A 173 28.97 -33.83 36.04
C ASP A 173 29.57 -33.69 37.44
N THR A 174 30.83 -33.25 37.57
CA THR A 174 31.50 -33.11 38.88
C THR A 174 31.42 -31.71 39.47
N ALA A 175 30.71 -30.76 38.82
CA ALA A 175 30.70 -29.36 39.28
C ALA A 175 30.10 -29.14 40.69
N ASN A 176 29.29 -30.08 41.17
CA ASN A 176 28.64 -30.03 42.48
C ASN A 176 29.27 -31.01 43.50
N ASP A 177 30.37 -31.68 43.12
CA ASP A 177 31.05 -32.65 43.98
C ASP A 177 31.98 -31.89 44.95
N GLU A 178 31.46 -31.51 46.12
CA GLU A 178 32.23 -30.80 47.16
C GLU A 178 33.44 -31.63 47.64
N ASP A 179 33.36 -32.97 47.57
CA ASP A 179 34.45 -33.89 47.91
C ASP A 179 35.51 -34.01 46.78
N ALA A 180 35.23 -33.48 45.57
CA ALA A 180 36.21 -33.44 44.47
C ALA A 180 37.18 -32.26 44.57
N SER A 181 36.95 -31.32 45.49
CA SER A 181 37.83 -30.16 45.69
C SER A 181 39.21 -30.61 46.19
N GLY A 182 40.26 -30.35 45.40
CA GLY A 182 41.65 -30.66 45.76
C GLY A 182 42.20 -32.03 45.36
N SER A 183 41.49 -32.85 44.58
CA SER A 183 42.08 -34.08 44.00
C SER A 183 41.88 -34.17 42.50
N GLY A 184 42.99 -34.21 41.75
CA GLY A 184 42.97 -34.30 40.29
C GLY A 184 42.60 -35.70 39.79
N ARG A 185 41.84 -35.78 38.69
CA ARG A 185 41.42 -37.03 38.05
C ARG A 185 41.98 -37.13 36.64
N VAL A 186 42.43 -38.33 36.25
CA VAL A 186 42.94 -38.62 34.90
C VAL A 186 41.89 -39.39 34.10
N TYR A 187 41.42 -38.82 33.00
CA TYR A 187 40.51 -39.47 32.07
C TYR A 187 41.30 -39.99 30.87
N LEU A 188 41.13 -41.28 30.57
CA LEU A 188 41.78 -41.95 29.44
C LEU A 188 40.72 -42.38 28.41
N ASP A 189 40.55 -41.62 27.34
CA ASP A 189 39.72 -42.03 26.21
C ASP A 189 40.54 -42.83 25.20
N ILE A 190 40.42 -44.15 25.29
CA ILE A 190 41.19 -45.09 24.46
C ILE A 190 40.39 -45.41 23.19
N GLY A 191 40.56 -44.55 22.19
CA GLY A 191 39.97 -44.70 20.86
C GLY A 191 40.62 -45.80 20.02
N THR A 192 40.24 -45.86 18.74
CA THR A 192 40.78 -46.85 17.78
C THR A 192 42.20 -46.51 17.35
N LEU A 193 42.49 -45.25 17.02
CA LEU A 193 43.80 -44.83 16.47
C LEU A 193 44.72 -44.17 17.51
N SER A 194 44.14 -43.56 18.55
CA SER A 194 44.88 -42.79 19.55
C SER A 194 44.16 -42.85 20.90
N THR A 195 44.87 -42.46 21.94
CA THR A 195 44.38 -42.35 23.31
C THR A 195 44.52 -40.91 23.76
N ASP A 196 43.43 -40.30 24.18
CA ASP A 196 43.46 -38.98 24.78
C ASP A 196 43.64 -39.11 26.30
N VAL A 197 44.71 -38.48 26.81
CA VAL A 197 44.97 -38.33 28.24
C VAL A 197 44.51 -36.95 28.64
N ILE A 198 43.46 -36.87 29.45
CA ILE A 198 42.83 -35.62 29.90
C ILE A 198 42.94 -35.58 31.41
N ILE A 199 43.51 -34.52 31.96
CA ILE A 199 43.66 -34.32 33.40
C ILE A 199 42.77 -33.15 33.78
N ILE A 200 41.93 -33.36 34.79
CA ILE A 200 41.03 -32.36 35.35
C ILE A 200 41.38 -32.20 36.83
N GLU A 201 41.75 -31.00 37.21
CA GLU A 201 42.10 -30.62 38.58
C GLU A 201 41.67 -29.16 38.77
N ASP A 202 40.95 -28.86 39.86
CA ASP A 202 40.46 -27.51 40.20
C ASP A 202 39.72 -26.76 39.07
N GLY A 203 38.91 -27.50 38.30
CA GLY A 203 38.15 -26.95 37.16
C GLY A 203 39.01 -26.59 35.94
N ASP A 204 40.30 -26.93 36.00
CA ASP A 204 41.32 -26.68 35.01
C ASP A 204 41.51 -27.93 34.13
N ILE A 205 41.96 -27.73 32.89
CA ILE A 205 42.19 -28.82 31.93
C ILE A 205 43.67 -28.88 31.52
N TRP A 206 44.17 -30.10 31.41
CA TRP A 206 45.34 -30.42 30.60
C TRP A 206 45.01 -31.62 29.73
N LEU A 207 45.48 -31.62 28.49
CA LEU A 207 45.25 -32.76 27.59
C LEU A 207 46.45 -33.04 26.70
N ARG A 208 46.66 -34.32 26.43
CA ARG A 208 47.66 -34.83 25.49
C ARG A 208 47.13 -36.07 24.78
N THR A 209 47.20 -36.06 23.47
CA THR A 209 46.88 -37.23 22.66
C THR A 209 48.13 -38.08 22.41
N VAL A 210 48.03 -39.38 22.68
CA VAL A 210 49.05 -40.40 22.43
C VAL A 210 48.64 -41.20 21.19
N PRO A 211 49.53 -41.41 20.21
CA PRO A 211 49.22 -42.14 18.97
C PRO A 211 49.19 -43.68 19.16
N ILE A 212 48.61 -44.16 20.26
CA ILE A 212 48.39 -45.57 20.56
C ILE A 212 46.90 -45.76 20.81
N GLY A 213 46.30 -46.78 20.20
CA GLY A 213 44.87 -47.04 20.30
C GLY A 213 44.52 -48.50 19.97
N GLY A 214 43.23 -48.81 19.93
CA GLY A 214 42.69 -50.15 19.68
C GLY A 214 43.22 -50.87 18.43
N ASN A 215 43.63 -50.13 17.39
CA ASN A 215 44.17 -50.69 16.15
C ASN A 215 45.50 -51.40 16.36
N HIS A 216 46.36 -50.84 17.21
CA HIS A 216 47.68 -51.40 17.51
C HIS A 216 47.57 -52.79 18.17
N PHE A 217 46.54 -52.99 19.00
CA PHE A 217 46.21 -54.30 19.56
C PHE A 217 45.80 -55.30 18.47
N THR A 218 44.97 -54.86 17.52
CA THR A 218 44.53 -55.68 16.39
C THR A 218 45.71 -56.05 15.49
N GLU A 219 46.59 -55.12 15.17
CA GLU A 219 47.81 -55.34 14.39
C GLU A 219 48.77 -56.32 15.07
N ALA A 220 48.93 -56.24 16.40
CA ALA A 220 49.73 -57.19 17.16
C ALA A 220 49.18 -58.62 17.03
N LEU A 221 47.85 -58.79 17.03
CA LEU A 221 47.20 -60.08 16.79
C LEU A 221 47.33 -60.56 15.35
N VAL A 222 47.19 -59.67 14.36
CA VAL A 222 47.46 -59.98 12.94
C VAL A 222 48.88 -60.54 12.78
N LYS A 223 49.88 -59.87 13.36
CA LYS A 223 51.28 -60.28 13.27
C LYS A 223 51.54 -61.62 13.96
N GLN A 224 51.00 -61.81 15.17
CA GLN A 224 51.25 -63.01 15.98
C GLN A 224 50.52 -64.25 15.45
N PHE A 225 49.26 -64.11 15.05
CA PHE A 225 48.41 -65.23 14.63
C PHE A 225 48.34 -65.40 13.11
N LYS A 226 48.90 -64.46 12.33
CA LYS A 226 48.90 -64.47 10.84
C LYS A 226 47.49 -64.62 10.27
N ILE A 227 46.55 -63.84 10.80
CA ILE A 227 45.14 -63.81 10.40
C ILE A 227 44.78 -62.45 9.79
N SER A 228 43.65 -62.36 9.08
CA SER A 228 43.17 -61.09 8.54
C SER A 228 42.83 -60.08 9.65
N PHE A 229 42.84 -58.80 9.29
CA PHE A 229 42.52 -57.70 10.21
C PHE A 229 41.15 -57.88 10.87
N SER A 230 40.09 -58.13 10.09
CA SER A 230 38.73 -58.30 10.60
C SER A 230 38.61 -59.52 11.54
N LYS A 231 39.36 -60.60 11.27
CA LYS A 231 39.42 -61.77 12.16
C LYS A 231 40.19 -61.47 13.45
N ALA A 232 41.28 -60.71 13.37
CA ALA A 232 42.02 -60.24 14.54
C ALA A 232 41.19 -59.30 15.41
N GLU A 233 40.40 -58.41 14.81
CA GLU A 233 39.52 -57.49 15.53
C GLU A 233 38.45 -58.26 16.29
N LYS A 234 37.82 -59.24 15.66
CA LYS A 234 36.87 -60.14 16.33
C LYS A 234 37.54 -60.91 17.47
N LEU A 235 38.73 -61.45 17.24
CA LEU A 235 39.51 -62.17 18.26
C LEU A 235 39.88 -61.26 19.46
N LYS A 236 40.17 -59.98 19.21
CA LYS A 236 40.42 -58.96 20.23
C LYS A 236 39.19 -58.71 21.10
N ARG A 237 38.02 -58.52 20.48
CA ARG A 237 36.75 -58.26 21.18
C ARG A 237 36.31 -59.46 22.02
N GLU A 238 36.52 -60.67 21.51
CA GLU A 238 36.16 -61.94 22.17
C GLU A 238 37.29 -62.53 23.03
N ALA A 239 38.34 -61.73 23.33
CA ALA A 239 39.56 -62.24 23.98
C ALA A 239 39.30 -62.88 25.35
N ALA A 240 38.36 -62.36 26.15
CA ALA A 240 38.04 -62.90 27.47
C ALA A 240 37.40 -64.30 27.43
N THR A 241 36.56 -64.56 26.43
CA THR A 241 35.79 -65.80 26.31
C THR A 241 36.47 -66.83 25.43
N SER A 242 37.60 -66.48 24.81
CA SER A 242 38.35 -67.37 23.93
C SER A 242 39.13 -68.44 24.71
N LYS A 243 39.15 -69.68 24.18
CA LYS A 243 40.02 -70.76 24.68
C LYS A 243 41.52 -70.44 24.62
N TYR A 244 41.91 -69.45 23.81
CA TYR A 244 43.29 -68.99 23.64
C TYR A 244 43.55 -67.65 24.34
N ALA A 245 42.75 -67.27 25.33
CA ALA A 245 42.86 -66.00 26.05
C ALA A 245 44.32 -65.68 26.46
N LYS A 246 45.04 -66.65 27.03
CA LYS A 246 46.44 -66.46 27.46
C LYS A 246 47.37 -66.05 26.31
N GLN A 247 47.27 -66.73 25.16
CA GLN A 247 48.07 -66.43 23.97
C GLN A 247 47.69 -65.07 23.36
N ILE A 248 46.39 -64.74 23.35
CA ILE A 248 45.88 -63.45 22.86
C ILE A 248 46.43 -62.31 23.73
N PHE A 249 46.35 -62.43 25.05
CA PHE A 249 46.93 -61.43 25.97
C PHE A 249 48.45 -61.34 25.89
N GLN A 250 49.14 -62.46 25.66
CA GLN A 250 50.59 -62.45 25.46
C GLN A 250 50.98 -61.70 24.19
N ALA A 251 50.22 -61.86 23.10
CA ALA A 251 50.45 -61.15 21.84
C ALA A 251 50.26 -59.62 21.99
N MET A 252 49.29 -59.21 22.81
CA MET A 252 48.96 -57.80 23.05
C MET A 252 49.84 -57.13 24.12
N ARG A 253 50.67 -57.90 24.84
CA ARG A 253 51.40 -57.42 26.02
C ARG A 253 52.35 -56.26 25.73
N SER A 254 52.99 -56.23 24.57
CA SER A 254 53.86 -55.10 24.19
C SER A 254 53.06 -53.81 24.03
N VAL A 255 51.92 -53.87 23.34
CA VAL A 255 51.04 -52.71 23.12
C VAL A 255 50.50 -52.16 24.45
N PHE A 256 50.16 -53.05 25.39
CA PHE A 256 49.82 -52.63 26.75
C PHE A 256 50.94 -51.88 27.44
N ALA A 257 52.18 -52.38 27.35
CA ALA A 257 53.34 -51.75 27.97
C ALA A 257 53.62 -50.37 27.35
N ASP A 258 53.54 -50.26 26.04
CA ASP A 258 53.75 -48.99 25.31
C ASP A 258 52.69 -47.95 25.69
N LEU A 259 51.41 -48.36 25.75
CA LEU A 259 50.31 -47.47 26.18
C LEU A 259 50.53 -46.96 27.60
N VAL A 260 50.80 -47.86 28.55
CA VAL A 260 51.04 -47.49 29.95
C VAL A 260 52.23 -46.54 30.06
N GLN A 261 53.31 -46.80 29.33
CA GLN A 261 54.50 -45.96 29.38
C GLN A 261 54.20 -44.53 28.91
N GLU A 262 53.39 -44.36 27.86
CA GLU A 262 52.96 -43.05 27.40
C GLU A 262 52.01 -42.34 28.37
N VAL A 263 51.11 -43.09 29.03
CA VAL A 263 50.25 -42.54 30.08
C VAL A 263 51.10 -42.08 31.27
N GLN A 264 52.06 -42.88 31.73
CA GLN A 264 53.00 -42.50 32.79
C GLN A 264 53.82 -41.27 32.41
N ARG A 265 54.33 -41.19 31.18
CA ARG A 265 55.01 -39.98 30.68
C ARG A 265 54.11 -38.75 30.71
N SER A 266 52.84 -38.90 30.36
CA SER A 266 51.87 -37.80 30.33
C SER A 266 51.56 -37.30 31.74
N ILE A 267 51.28 -38.23 32.66
CA ILE A 267 51.08 -37.92 34.09
C ILE A 267 52.32 -37.25 34.69
N GLY A 268 53.51 -37.83 34.49
CA GLY A 268 54.76 -37.30 35.03
C GLY A 268 55.10 -35.92 34.47
N PHE A 269 54.81 -35.65 33.19
CA PHE A 269 54.98 -34.31 32.62
C PHE A 269 54.04 -33.29 33.28
N TYR A 270 52.77 -33.65 33.47
CA TYR A 270 51.81 -32.78 34.17
C TYR A 270 52.26 -32.48 35.61
N GLN A 271 52.59 -33.50 36.41
CA GLN A 271 53.07 -33.33 37.78
C GLN A 271 54.40 -32.55 37.86
N SER A 272 55.23 -32.58 36.81
CA SER A 272 56.46 -31.77 36.77
C SER A 272 56.20 -30.26 36.64
N MET A 273 55.08 -29.89 36.00
CA MET A 273 54.61 -28.50 35.87
C MET A 273 53.73 -28.10 37.06
N ASN A 274 52.99 -29.04 37.63
CA ASN A 274 52.05 -28.86 38.73
C ASN A 274 52.51 -29.68 39.94
N ARG A 275 53.52 -29.19 40.68
CA ARG A 275 54.20 -29.95 41.75
C ARG A 275 53.31 -30.28 42.96
N GLU A 276 52.26 -29.50 43.16
CA GLU A 276 51.28 -29.69 44.25
C GLU A 276 50.11 -30.59 43.82
N SER A 277 50.09 -31.05 42.57
CA SER A 277 49.03 -31.89 42.03
C SER A 277 49.01 -33.27 42.67
N GLU A 278 47.86 -33.64 43.22
CA GLU A 278 47.59 -34.97 43.77
C GLU A 278 46.56 -35.68 42.89
N LEU A 279 47.06 -36.41 41.89
CA LEU A 279 46.22 -37.23 41.03
C LEU A 279 45.79 -38.51 41.77
N SER A 280 44.50 -38.67 42.02
CA SER A 280 43.97 -39.71 42.90
C SER A 280 43.47 -40.95 42.14
N GLU A 281 42.89 -40.76 40.96
CA GLU A 281 42.26 -41.83 40.20
C GLU A 281 42.32 -41.66 38.68
N VAL A 282 42.10 -42.78 37.98
CA VAL A 282 42.02 -42.87 36.53
C VAL A 282 40.63 -43.37 36.12
N VAL A 283 39.95 -42.62 35.27
CA VAL A 283 38.67 -43.00 34.66
C VAL A 283 38.91 -43.40 33.21
N GLY A 284 38.67 -44.65 32.88
CA GLY A 284 38.85 -45.14 31.51
C GLY A 284 37.57 -45.08 30.68
N LEU A 285 37.72 -44.57 29.46
CA LEU A 285 36.69 -44.31 28.47
C LEU A 285 37.07 -44.94 27.13
N GLY A 286 36.14 -44.89 26.18
CA GLY A 286 36.34 -45.39 24.84
C GLY A 286 36.19 -46.91 24.73
N SER A 287 35.94 -47.38 23.51
CA SER A 287 35.61 -48.79 23.27
C SER A 287 36.77 -49.73 23.56
N THR A 288 38.02 -49.29 23.37
CA THR A 288 39.20 -50.11 23.66
C THR A 288 39.35 -50.38 25.16
N PHE A 289 38.83 -49.52 26.05
CA PHE A 289 38.86 -49.75 27.49
C PHE A 289 37.97 -50.92 27.95
N LYS A 290 37.08 -51.40 27.08
CA LYS A 290 36.31 -52.64 27.29
C LYS A 290 37.21 -53.89 27.21
N LEU A 291 38.43 -53.78 26.69
CA LEU A 291 39.33 -54.90 26.53
C LEU A 291 39.67 -55.54 27.89
N PRO A 292 39.46 -56.85 28.07
CA PRO A 292 39.61 -57.48 29.37
C PRO A 292 41.05 -57.41 29.87
N GLY A 293 41.25 -57.18 31.16
CA GLY A 293 42.58 -57.08 31.76
C GLY A 293 43.28 -55.73 31.58
N LEU A 294 42.84 -54.86 30.66
CA LEU A 294 43.40 -53.51 30.47
C LEU A 294 43.30 -52.67 31.76
N GLN A 295 42.11 -52.63 32.37
CA GLN A 295 41.88 -51.93 33.64
C GLN A 295 42.82 -52.43 34.75
N LYS A 296 42.96 -53.76 34.90
CA LYS A 296 43.84 -54.36 35.90
C LYS A 296 45.32 -54.04 35.62
N PHE A 297 45.71 -54.06 34.35
CA PHE A 297 47.07 -53.76 33.92
C PHE A 297 47.43 -52.30 34.20
N LEU A 298 46.55 -51.36 33.85
CA LEU A 298 46.70 -49.93 34.18
C LEU A 298 46.78 -49.73 35.69
N LYS A 299 45.89 -50.32 36.47
CA LYS A 299 45.90 -50.21 37.94
C LYS A 299 47.22 -50.69 38.56
N GLN A 300 47.74 -51.82 38.08
CA GLN A 300 49.00 -52.37 38.59
C GLN A 300 50.22 -51.52 38.21
N GLN A 301 50.25 -50.95 37.01
CA GLN A 301 51.42 -50.22 36.52
C GLN A 301 51.41 -48.73 36.92
N LEU A 302 50.23 -48.09 36.95
CA LEU A 302 50.08 -46.70 37.37
C LEU A 302 50.06 -46.53 38.89
N GLN A 303 49.78 -47.61 39.63
CA GLN A 303 49.60 -47.57 41.10
C GLN A 303 48.48 -46.63 41.56
N MET A 304 47.52 -46.35 40.68
CA MET A 304 46.34 -45.53 40.92
C MET A 304 45.08 -46.40 40.81
N ASP A 305 43.98 -45.98 41.44
CA ASP A 305 42.71 -46.66 41.18
C ASP A 305 42.25 -46.39 39.75
N VAL A 306 41.71 -47.42 39.09
CA VAL A 306 41.27 -47.32 37.70
C VAL A 306 39.82 -47.80 37.62
N LYS A 307 38.92 -46.90 37.25
CA LYS A 307 37.47 -47.14 37.22
C LYS A 307 36.89 -46.96 35.81
N LYS A 308 35.68 -47.49 35.62
CA LYS A 308 34.80 -47.23 34.48
C LYS A 308 33.67 -46.33 34.96
N PRO A 309 33.25 -45.31 34.21
CA PRO A 309 32.08 -44.52 34.59
C PRO A 309 30.83 -45.41 34.53
N GLY A 310 30.01 -45.37 35.58
CA GLY A 310 28.79 -46.18 35.71
C GLY A 310 27.52 -45.45 35.26
N ALA A 311 27.47 -44.13 35.49
CA ALA A 311 26.37 -43.23 35.14
C ALA A 311 26.92 -41.82 34.93
N TRP A 312 26.07 -40.91 34.45
CA TRP A 312 26.29 -39.47 34.51
C TRP A 312 25.58 -38.92 35.75
N GLU A 313 26.30 -38.27 36.65
CA GLU A 313 25.80 -37.95 37.99
C GLU A 313 24.76 -36.81 37.99
N ARG A 314 24.84 -35.89 37.02
CA ARG A 314 23.94 -34.72 36.93
C ARG A 314 22.90 -34.81 35.82
N ALA A 315 23.08 -35.68 34.84
CA ALA A 315 22.13 -35.82 33.75
C ALA A 315 20.92 -36.64 34.21
N VAL A 316 19.71 -36.10 34.00
CA VAL A 316 18.48 -36.84 34.27
C VAL A 316 18.23 -37.83 33.14
N VAL A 317 18.05 -39.10 33.45
CA VAL A 317 17.76 -40.16 32.48
C VAL A 317 16.49 -40.88 32.91
N ASP A 318 15.55 -41.07 31.97
CA ASP A 318 14.34 -41.87 32.23
C ASP A 318 14.70 -43.33 32.54
N GLY A 319 14.07 -43.91 33.56
CA GLY A 319 14.50 -45.18 34.18
C GLY A 319 14.56 -46.38 33.24
N LYS A 320 13.77 -46.39 32.14
CA LYS A 320 13.92 -47.43 31.10
C LYS A 320 15.25 -47.28 30.36
N ARG A 321 15.60 -46.06 29.97
CA ARG A 321 16.82 -45.72 29.21
C ARG A 321 18.07 -45.78 30.07
N GLU A 322 17.95 -45.52 31.36
CA GLU A 322 19.03 -45.64 32.32
C GLU A 322 19.66 -47.04 32.27
N SER A 323 18.84 -48.09 32.26
CA SER A 323 19.33 -49.48 32.18
C SER A 323 20.11 -49.80 30.89
N GLU A 324 19.72 -49.19 29.77
CA GLU A 324 20.40 -49.34 28.48
C GLU A 324 21.72 -48.52 28.45
N LEU A 325 21.78 -47.43 29.23
CA LEU A 325 22.91 -46.51 29.28
C LEU A 325 24.09 -47.03 30.13
N VAL A 326 23.85 -47.75 31.23
CA VAL A 326 24.89 -48.21 32.20
C VAL A 326 26.09 -48.92 31.54
N GLY A 327 25.88 -49.62 30.41
CA GLY A 327 26.96 -50.29 29.65
C GLY A 327 27.63 -49.44 28.55
N GLN A 328 27.07 -48.26 28.27
CA GLN A 328 27.45 -47.39 27.16
C GLN A 328 28.01 -46.03 27.59
N VAL A 329 27.88 -45.65 28.86
CA VAL A 329 28.36 -44.36 29.42
C VAL A 329 29.75 -44.00 28.90
N GLY A 330 30.75 -44.85 29.15
CA GLY A 330 32.14 -44.56 28.76
C GLY A 330 32.41 -44.44 27.26
N VAL A 331 31.47 -44.89 26.41
CA VAL A 331 31.56 -44.74 24.95
C VAL A 331 30.80 -43.49 24.48
N LEU A 332 29.72 -43.13 25.16
CA LEU A 332 28.86 -41.99 24.86
C LEU A 332 29.32 -40.68 25.53
N THR A 333 30.26 -40.71 26.48
CA THR A 333 30.75 -39.52 27.19
C THR A 333 31.14 -38.37 26.26
N THR A 334 31.83 -38.65 25.15
CA THR A 334 32.21 -37.64 24.16
C THR A 334 30.97 -36.98 23.55
N ALA A 335 30.00 -37.78 23.11
CA ALA A 335 28.74 -37.28 22.55
C ALA A 335 27.92 -36.50 23.58
N TYR A 336 27.92 -36.92 24.84
CA TYR A 336 27.29 -36.18 25.94
C TYR A 336 27.92 -34.80 26.14
N GLY A 337 29.24 -34.72 26.19
CA GLY A 337 29.98 -33.45 26.28
C GLY A 337 29.75 -32.49 25.12
N LEU A 338 29.61 -33.01 23.90
CA LEU A 338 29.23 -32.23 22.72
C LEU A 338 27.82 -31.67 22.84
N ALA A 339 26.87 -32.50 23.30
CA ALA A 339 25.49 -32.08 23.47
C ALA A 339 25.38 -30.96 24.52
N LEU A 340 26.13 -31.06 25.63
CA LEU A 340 26.25 -30.01 26.65
C LEU A 340 26.76 -28.69 26.05
N GLN A 341 27.77 -28.75 25.17
CA GLN A 341 28.27 -27.56 24.46
C GLN A 341 27.19 -26.92 23.58
N GLY A 342 26.33 -27.72 22.95
CA GLY A 342 25.25 -27.15 22.14
C GLY A 342 24.16 -26.48 22.99
N LEU A 343 23.96 -26.92 24.24
CA LEU A 343 23.04 -26.30 25.20
C LEU A 343 23.60 -25.01 25.84
N GLY A 344 24.91 -24.76 25.77
CA GLY A 344 25.52 -23.58 26.39
C GLY A 344 25.78 -23.75 27.89
N VAL A 345 25.97 -24.98 28.36
CA VAL A 345 26.30 -25.34 29.76
C VAL A 345 27.71 -25.93 29.91
N GLU A 346 28.50 -25.87 28.84
CA GLU A 346 29.90 -26.28 28.80
C GLU A 346 30.83 -25.36 29.58
N ARG A 347 32.00 -25.91 29.95
CA ARG A 347 33.08 -25.14 30.57
C ARG A 347 34.08 -24.58 29.54
N VAL A 348 34.32 -25.33 28.45
CA VAL A 348 35.13 -24.90 27.30
C VAL A 348 34.23 -24.77 26.07
N SER A 349 34.10 -23.56 25.55
CA SER A 349 33.25 -23.26 24.39
C SER A 349 33.98 -23.24 23.05
N ALA A 350 35.25 -23.70 23.02
CA ALA A 350 36.10 -23.65 21.83
C ALA A 350 35.41 -24.30 20.60
N ASN A 351 35.34 -23.54 19.51
CA ASN A 351 34.65 -23.92 18.29
C ASN A 351 35.54 -23.69 17.06
N ILE A 352 36.05 -24.77 16.50
CA ILE A 352 36.89 -24.81 15.29
C ILE A 352 36.07 -24.95 14.00
N LEU A 353 34.77 -24.64 14.05
CA LEU A 353 33.93 -24.59 12.85
C LEU A 353 34.29 -23.34 12.02
N PRO A 354 34.51 -23.46 10.70
CA PRO A 354 34.97 -22.34 9.89
C PRO A 354 34.04 -21.13 9.96
N ALA A 355 34.62 -19.93 10.11
CA ALA A 355 33.85 -18.70 10.27
C ALA A 355 32.87 -18.45 9.11
N HIS A 356 33.24 -18.81 7.88
CA HIS A 356 32.34 -18.68 6.72
C HIS A 356 31.11 -19.59 6.81
N VAL A 357 31.25 -20.79 7.40
CA VAL A 357 30.10 -21.68 7.66
C VAL A 357 29.21 -21.03 8.73
N LEU A 358 29.78 -20.54 9.84
CA LEU A 358 29.02 -19.85 10.89
C LEU A 358 28.29 -18.61 10.36
N GLN A 359 28.92 -17.80 9.52
CA GLN A 359 28.30 -16.63 8.89
C GLN A 359 27.15 -17.02 7.97
N GLN A 360 27.34 -18.05 7.14
CA GLN A 360 26.27 -18.60 6.29
C GLN A 360 25.10 -19.10 7.13
N ARG A 361 25.36 -19.71 8.30
CA ARG A 361 24.33 -20.17 9.24
C ARG A 361 23.57 -18.99 9.86
N MET A 362 24.28 -17.97 10.32
CA MET A 362 23.65 -16.75 10.84
C MET A 362 22.79 -16.07 9.77
N TRP A 363 23.22 -16.08 8.52
CA TRP A 363 22.45 -15.59 7.39
C TRP A 363 21.18 -16.40 7.15
N GLN A 364 21.30 -17.74 7.06
CA GLN A 364 20.16 -18.63 6.87
C GLN A 364 19.14 -18.53 8.02
N ALA A 365 19.61 -18.42 9.27
CA ALA A 365 18.74 -18.22 10.42
C ALA A 365 18.01 -16.86 10.39
N LYS A 366 18.60 -15.84 9.76
CA LYS A 366 18.01 -14.50 9.61
C LYS A 366 17.12 -14.35 8.37
N GLN A 367 17.27 -15.19 7.34
CA GLN A 367 16.44 -15.15 6.13
C GLN A 367 14.92 -15.08 6.38
N PRO A 368 14.30 -15.88 7.28
CA PRO A 368 12.86 -15.75 7.53
C PRO A 368 12.48 -14.39 8.12
N TRP A 369 13.32 -13.82 8.98
CA TRP A 369 13.10 -12.49 9.56
C TRP A 369 13.28 -11.38 8.52
N ILE A 370 14.28 -11.52 7.64
CA ILE A 370 14.50 -10.60 6.52
C ILE A 370 13.31 -10.66 5.55
N ALA A 371 12.80 -11.86 5.23
CA ALA A 371 11.63 -12.03 4.39
C ALA A 371 10.37 -11.42 5.01
N ALA A 372 10.15 -11.61 6.31
CA ALA A 372 9.05 -11.00 7.04
C ALA A 372 9.14 -9.46 7.04
N ALA A 373 10.35 -8.91 7.27
CA ALA A 373 10.58 -7.47 7.19
C ALA A 373 10.33 -6.92 5.78
N ALA A 374 10.81 -7.61 4.74
CA ALA A 374 10.55 -7.25 3.35
C ALA A 374 9.05 -7.28 3.01
N ALA A 375 8.31 -8.27 3.51
CA ALA A 375 6.87 -8.34 3.35
C ALA A 375 6.16 -7.15 4.02
N CYS A 376 6.57 -6.76 5.22
CA CYS A 376 6.02 -5.58 5.90
C CYS A 376 6.27 -4.29 5.09
N VAL A 377 7.47 -4.12 4.55
CA VAL A 377 7.81 -2.97 3.69
C VAL A 377 6.96 -2.99 2.41
N ALA A 378 6.79 -4.15 1.78
CA ALA A 378 5.97 -4.29 0.57
C ALA A 378 4.49 -3.95 0.83
N VAL A 379 3.93 -4.36 1.97
CA VAL A 379 2.58 -3.98 2.40
C VAL A 379 2.49 -2.47 2.63
N GLY A 380 3.47 -1.87 3.31
CA GLY A 380 3.51 -0.42 3.53
C GLY A 380 3.56 0.37 2.22
N ALA A 381 4.42 -0.03 1.29
CA ALA A 381 4.51 0.57 -0.04
C ALA A 381 3.22 0.37 -0.86
N GLY A 382 2.61 -0.81 -0.78
CA GLY A 382 1.33 -1.10 -1.42
C GLY A 382 0.19 -0.24 -0.89
N LEU A 383 0.10 -0.05 0.43
CA LEU A 383 -0.88 0.84 1.06
C LEU A 383 -0.66 2.30 0.69
N TYR A 384 0.60 2.76 0.63
CA TYR A 384 0.93 4.11 0.18
C TYR A 384 0.55 4.33 -1.30
N GLY A 385 0.88 3.37 -2.17
CA GLY A 385 0.49 3.40 -3.58
C GLY A 385 -1.02 3.39 -3.76
N ALA A 386 -1.75 2.55 -3.02
CA ALA A 386 -3.21 2.54 -3.04
C ALA A 386 -3.80 3.89 -2.61
N ARG A 387 -3.25 4.51 -1.56
CA ARG A 387 -3.66 5.84 -1.12
C ARG A 387 -3.41 6.91 -2.18
N TYR A 388 -2.27 6.86 -2.87
CA TYR A 388 -1.97 7.75 -3.99
C TYR A 388 -3.03 7.66 -5.11
N PHE A 389 -3.48 6.45 -5.46
CA PHE A 389 -4.56 6.28 -6.45
C PHE A 389 -5.92 6.80 -5.96
N VAL A 390 -6.24 6.59 -4.68
CA VAL A 390 -7.48 7.13 -4.08
C VAL A 390 -7.45 8.66 -4.06
N ASP A 391 -6.32 9.26 -3.69
CA ASP A 391 -6.15 10.72 -3.65
C ASP A 391 -6.20 11.32 -5.07
N GLN A 392 -5.61 10.66 -6.08
CA GLN A 392 -5.73 11.06 -7.49
C GLN A 392 -7.18 11.03 -7.97
N ALA A 393 -7.92 9.96 -7.68
CA ALA A 393 -9.34 9.88 -8.05
C ALA A 393 -10.19 10.97 -7.37
N ALA A 394 -9.90 11.27 -6.10
CA ALA A 394 -10.57 12.35 -5.37
C ALA A 394 -10.24 13.74 -5.95
N LEU A 395 -9.00 13.97 -6.39
CA LEU A 395 -8.59 15.21 -7.05
C LEU A 395 -9.24 15.37 -8.43
N GLU A 396 -9.35 14.30 -9.22
CA GLU A 396 -10.06 14.32 -10.50
C GLU A 396 -11.53 14.67 -10.31
N GLU A 397 -12.20 14.07 -9.33
CA GLU A 397 -13.58 14.38 -8.98
C GLU A 397 -13.74 15.84 -8.54
N ALA A 398 -12.88 16.32 -7.64
CA ALA A 398 -12.88 17.71 -7.18
C ALA A 398 -12.64 18.70 -8.33
N SER A 399 -11.68 18.42 -9.21
CA SER A 399 -11.41 19.27 -10.39
C SER A 399 -12.59 19.33 -11.35
N THR A 400 -13.32 18.23 -11.50
CA THR A 400 -14.54 18.17 -12.32
C THR A 400 -15.67 18.98 -11.70
N GLN A 401 -15.81 18.95 -10.37
CA GLN A 401 -16.79 19.78 -9.66
C GLN A 401 -16.46 21.27 -9.77
N ILE A 402 -15.20 21.66 -9.55
CA ILE A 402 -14.73 23.04 -9.70
C ILE A 402 -14.93 23.52 -11.15
N ALA A 403 -14.63 22.68 -12.15
CA ALA A 403 -14.86 23.02 -13.55
C ALA A 403 -16.35 23.28 -13.86
N ARG A 404 -17.27 22.52 -13.24
CA ARG A 404 -18.72 22.73 -13.38
C ARG A 404 -19.20 24.04 -12.76
N GLU A 405 -18.58 24.50 -11.67
CA GLU A 405 -18.92 25.79 -11.05
C GLU A 405 -18.28 26.98 -11.77
N VAL A 406 -17.05 26.82 -12.29
CA VAL A 406 -16.31 27.90 -12.96
C VAL A 406 -16.81 28.17 -14.38
N GLN A 407 -17.23 27.14 -15.13
CA GLN A 407 -17.75 27.29 -16.49
C GLN A 407 -18.89 28.32 -16.64
N PRO A 408 -19.97 28.29 -15.82
CA PRO A 408 -21.05 29.28 -15.94
C PRO A 408 -20.59 30.69 -15.55
N VAL A 409 -19.62 30.82 -14.62
CA VAL A 409 -19.06 32.13 -14.24
C VAL A 409 -18.23 32.72 -15.39
N LEU A 410 -17.39 31.91 -16.04
CA LEU A 410 -16.65 32.33 -17.24
C LEU A 410 -17.58 32.67 -18.41
N ALA A 411 -18.66 31.90 -18.60
CA ALA A 411 -19.66 32.19 -19.63
C ALA A 411 -20.33 33.54 -19.39
N ARG A 412 -20.74 33.85 -18.15
CA ARG A 412 -21.30 35.16 -17.79
C ARG A 412 -20.28 36.29 -17.96
N ALA A 413 -19.03 36.09 -17.56
CA ALA A 413 -17.98 37.10 -17.73
C ALA A 413 -17.74 37.43 -19.21
N ASN A 414 -17.76 36.42 -20.09
CA ASN A 414 -17.64 36.64 -21.54
C ASN A 414 -18.87 37.33 -22.12
N GLN A 415 -20.07 37.00 -21.64
CA GLN A 415 -21.31 37.66 -22.05
C GLN A 415 -21.30 39.15 -21.66
N TYR A 416 -20.93 39.49 -20.42
CA TYR A 416 -20.81 40.89 -20.01
C TYR A 416 -19.73 41.65 -20.80
N ARG A 417 -18.66 40.94 -21.19
CA ARG A 417 -17.63 41.53 -22.05
C ARG A 417 -18.15 41.82 -23.46
N SER A 418 -18.96 40.93 -24.05
CA SER A 418 -19.58 41.21 -25.35
C SER A 418 -20.60 42.33 -25.28
N GLU A 419 -21.46 42.35 -24.24
CA GLU A 419 -22.44 43.41 -24.01
C GLU A 419 -21.76 44.78 -23.84
N ALA A 420 -20.62 44.84 -23.14
CA ALA A 420 -19.85 46.07 -22.97
C ALA A 420 -19.17 46.55 -24.27
N GLU A 421 -18.85 45.66 -25.21
CA GLU A 421 -18.30 46.04 -26.52
C GLU A 421 -19.40 46.45 -27.52
N GLU A 422 -20.58 45.81 -27.47
CA GLU A 422 -21.78 46.26 -28.22
C GLU A 422 -22.26 47.65 -27.74
N ALA A 423 -22.25 47.91 -26.44
CA ALA A 423 -22.63 49.20 -25.88
C ALA A 423 -21.68 50.35 -26.30
N LYS A 424 -20.43 50.05 -26.66
CA LYS A 424 -19.47 51.05 -27.16
C LYS A 424 -19.66 51.40 -28.64
N THR A 425 -20.40 50.59 -29.39
CA THR A 425 -20.53 50.70 -30.86
C THR A 425 -21.88 51.25 -31.33
N GLN A 426 -22.86 51.46 -30.45
CA GLN A 426 -24.13 52.10 -30.79
C GLN A 426 -24.05 53.63 -30.70
N ASP A 427 -24.27 54.33 -31.83
CA ASP A 427 -24.38 55.79 -31.90
C ASP A 427 -25.73 56.24 -31.29
N PRO A 428 -25.73 57.00 -30.17
CA PRO A 428 -26.96 57.39 -29.46
C PRO A 428 -27.93 58.25 -30.28
N ARG A 429 -27.52 58.76 -31.45
CA ARG A 429 -28.36 59.56 -32.35
C ARG A 429 -29.45 58.76 -33.05
N GLN A 430 -29.23 57.47 -33.32
CA GLN A 430 -30.22 56.61 -33.98
C GLN A 430 -31.42 56.29 -33.06
N GLY A 431 -31.15 56.10 -31.75
CA GLY A 431 -32.21 55.92 -30.77
C GLY A 431 -33.10 57.17 -30.59
N ILE A 432 -32.51 58.36 -30.69
CA ILE A 432 -33.23 59.63 -30.58
C ILE A 432 -34.14 59.88 -31.80
N GLU A 433 -33.67 59.57 -33.02
CA GLU A 433 -34.48 59.77 -34.23
C GLU A 433 -35.66 58.80 -34.30
N ASN A 434 -35.48 57.54 -33.88
CA ASN A 434 -36.57 56.57 -33.78
C ASN A 434 -37.65 57.02 -32.78
N LEU A 435 -37.25 57.58 -31.63
CA LEU A 435 -38.21 58.13 -30.65
C LEU A 435 -38.94 59.36 -31.19
N ARG A 436 -38.26 60.21 -31.96
CA ARG A 436 -38.86 61.43 -32.55
C ARG A 436 -39.98 61.10 -33.56
N GLN A 437 -39.86 59.99 -34.30
CA GLN A 437 -40.87 59.55 -35.28
C GLN A 437 -42.18 59.05 -34.64
N VAL A 438 -42.17 58.69 -33.36
CA VAL A 438 -43.36 58.20 -32.64
C VAL A 438 -44.20 59.34 -32.03
N VAL A 439 -43.59 60.51 -31.78
CA VAL A 439 -44.23 61.65 -31.10
C VAL A 439 -45.52 62.17 -31.78
N PRO A 440 -45.63 62.25 -33.12
CA PRO A 440 -46.86 62.68 -33.79
C PRO A 440 -48.06 61.75 -33.53
N ASN A 441 -47.79 60.48 -33.23
CA ASN A 441 -48.79 59.43 -33.05
C ASN A 441 -49.03 59.08 -31.56
N ARG A 442 -48.69 59.98 -30.64
CA ARG A 442 -48.80 59.77 -29.19
C ARG A 442 -50.20 59.40 -28.69
N ASP A 443 -51.24 59.79 -29.42
CA ASP A 443 -52.64 59.52 -29.07
C ASP A 443 -53.13 58.14 -29.56
N VAL A 444 -52.34 57.44 -30.39
CA VAL A 444 -52.69 56.11 -30.92
C VAL A 444 -52.81 55.08 -29.80
N TYR A 445 -51.84 55.00 -28.89
CA TYR A 445 -51.83 53.95 -27.85
C TYR A 445 -52.98 54.08 -26.84
N PRO A 446 -53.30 55.26 -26.28
CA PRO A 446 -54.45 55.40 -25.39
C PRO A 446 -55.78 55.03 -26.07
N LEU A 447 -55.97 55.43 -27.32
CA LEU A 447 -57.19 55.12 -28.08
C LEU A 447 -57.26 53.66 -28.51
N LEU A 448 -56.12 53.04 -28.85
CA LEU A 448 -56.00 51.61 -29.11
C LEU A 448 -56.32 50.78 -27.88
N LEU A 449 -55.77 51.13 -26.71
CA LEU A 449 -56.10 50.43 -25.48
C LEU A 449 -57.59 50.54 -25.13
N ALA A 450 -58.22 51.70 -25.37
CA ALA A 450 -59.66 51.87 -25.20
C ALA A 450 -60.48 50.98 -26.16
N ASP A 451 -60.05 50.86 -27.42
CA ASP A 451 -60.71 50.00 -28.40
C ASP A 451 -60.48 48.51 -28.11
N LEU A 452 -59.30 48.13 -27.62
CA LEU A 452 -59.03 46.77 -27.16
C LEU A 452 -59.85 46.42 -25.92
N ASP A 453 -60.01 47.34 -24.97
CA ASP A 453 -60.87 47.14 -23.79
C ASP A 453 -62.34 46.94 -24.21
N ALA A 454 -62.84 47.77 -25.14
CA ALA A 454 -64.17 47.60 -25.71
C ALA A 454 -64.33 46.27 -26.49
N ALA A 455 -63.32 45.87 -27.26
CA ALA A 455 -63.29 44.59 -27.95
C ALA A 455 -63.30 43.40 -26.99
N ILE A 456 -62.52 43.45 -25.90
CA ILE A 456 -62.51 42.43 -24.84
C ILE A 456 -63.86 42.41 -24.12
N GLY A 457 -64.48 43.57 -23.89
CA GLY A 457 -65.83 43.69 -23.35
C GLY A 457 -66.90 42.94 -24.19
N SER A 458 -66.70 42.83 -25.50
CA SER A 458 -67.60 42.09 -26.41
C SER A 458 -67.63 40.57 -26.15
N VAL A 459 -66.66 40.04 -25.39
CA VAL A 459 -66.61 38.60 -25.02
C VAL A 459 -67.86 38.18 -24.24
N GLY A 460 -68.55 39.12 -23.59
CA GLY A 460 -69.80 38.86 -22.87
C GLY A 460 -69.56 37.99 -21.65
N THR A 461 -68.52 38.32 -20.88
CA THR A 461 -68.13 37.60 -19.66
C THR A 461 -69.29 37.54 -18.68
N GLN A 462 -69.61 36.34 -18.20
CA GLN A 462 -70.73 36.12 -17.29
C GLN A 462 -70.53 36.90 -15.98
N GLU A 463 -71.60 37.48 -15.43
CA GLU A 463 -71.54 38.34 -14.22
C GLU A 463 -70.89 37.62 -13.02
N ALA A 464 -71.14 36.31 -12.90
CA ALA A 464 -70.51 35.49 -11.87
C ALA A 464 -68.97 35.43 -12.01
N VAL A 465 -68.44 35.48 -13.23
CA VAL A 465 -67.00 35.50 -13.52
C VAL A 465 -66.39 36.88 -13.29
N LEU A 466 -67.12 37.95 -13.62
CA LEU A 466 -66.69 39.34 -13.37
C LEU A 466 -66.68 39.72 -11.88
N SER A 467 -67.47 39.04 -11.05
CA SER A 467 -67.61 39.36 -9.62
C SER A 467 -66.34 39.14 -8.79
N GLY A 468 -65.36 38.38 -9.30
CA GLY A 468 -64.13 38.03 -8.59
C GLY A 468 -64.32 37.12 -7.36
N ASP A 469 -65.56 36.70 -7.07
CA ASP A 469 -65.89 35.80 -5.94
C ASP A 469 -65.67 34.33 -6.34
N PRO A 470 -64.70 33.63 -5.75
CA PRO A 470 -64.36 32.24 -6.07
C PRO A 470 -65.56 31.28 -5.93
N ALA A 471 -66.45 31.52 -4.97
CA ALA A 471 -67.61 30.66 -4.74
C ALA A 471 -68.65 30.80 -5.86
N ARG A 472 -68.78 32.01 -6.44
CA ARG A 472 -69.66 32.27 -7.60
C ARG A 472 -69.03 31.78 -8.89
N ILE A 473 -67.73 31.95 -9.07
CA ILE A 473 -66.98 31.46 -10.24
C ILE A 473 -67.04 29.94 -10.36
N ALA A 474 -66.96 29.22 -9.24
CA ALA A 474 -67.06 27.76 -9.19
C ALA A 474 -68.43 27.20 -9.64
N THR A 475 -69.48 28.02 -9.68
CA THR A 475 -70.82 27.56 -10.14
C THR A 475 -70.90 27.33 -11.65
N ILE A 476 -70.00 27.94 -12.43
CA ILE A 476 -69.90 27.75 -13.88
C ILE A 476 -68.68 26.86 -14.15
N PRO A 477 -68.85 25.71 -14.84
CA PRO A 477 -67.72 24.86 -15.23
C PRO A 477 -66.66 25.64 -16.00
N ARG A 478 -65.37 25.42 -15.71
CA ARG A 478 -64.24 26.18 -16.29
C ARG A 478 -64.32 26.31 -17.82
N ARG A 479 -64.68 25.22 -18.51
CA ARG A 479 -64.83 25.17 -19.98
C ARG A 479 -66.00 25.94 -20.58
N GLN A 480 -66.97 26.34 -19.76
CA GLN A 480 -68.14 27.12 -20.16
C GLN A 480 -68.00 28.60 -19.79
N ARG A 481 -66.90 28.99 -19.14
CA ARG A 481 -66.63 30.38 -18.76
C ARG A 481 -66.16 31.16 -20.00
N ARG A 482 -66.95 32.14 -20.44
CA ARG A 482 -66.53 33.11 -21.47
C ARG A 482 -65.52 34.09 -20.87
N LEU A 483 -64.31 33.63 -20.63
CA LEU A 483 -63.21 34.39 -20.03
C LEU A 483 -62.03 34.46 -20.99
N LEU A 484 -61.39 35.61 -21.04
CA LEU A 484 -60.21 35.85 -21.85
C LEU A 484 -59.15 36.53 -20.97
N SER A 485 -57.96 35.94 -20.87
CA SER A 485 -56.84 36.50 -20.12
C SER A 485 -55.77 36.95 -21.11
N ILE A 486 -55.54 38.26 -21.21
CA ILE A 486 -54.47 38.80 -22.05
C ILE A 486 -53.14 38.67 -21.30
N GLU A 487 -52.19 37.94 -21.88
CA GLU A 487 -50.83 37.77 -21.35
C GLU A 487 -49.92 38.91 -21.81
N SER A 488 -50.02 39.30 -23.08
CA SER A 488 -49.23 40.40 -23.64
C SER A 488 -49.91 40.98 -24.87
N VAL A 489 -49.81 42.30 -25.02
CA VAL A 489 -50.04 43.01 -26.28
C VAL A 489 -48.69 43.52 -26.73
N VAL A 490 -48.24 43.10 -27.91
CA VAL A 490 -46.96 43.52 -28.50
C VAL A 490 -47.27 44.23 -29.80
N ASP A 491 -46.79 45.45 -29.92
CA ASP A 491 -46.85 46.22 -31.14
C ASP A 491 -45.47 46.33 -31.79
N THR A 492 -45.45 46.44 -33.12
CA THR A 492 -44.24 46.76 -33.89
C THR A 492 -44.57 47.90 -34.83
N TYR A 493 -43.93 49.06 -34.59
CA TYR A 493 -44.04 50.21 -35.48
C TYR A 493 -43.22 49.99 -36.75
N ILE A 494 -43.87 50.09 -37.89
CA ILE A 494 -43.27 49.97 -39.21
C ILE A 494 -43.32 51.37 -39.85
N PRO A 495 -42.18 52.10 -39.92
CA PRO A 495 -42.16 53.40 -40.56
C PRO A 495 -42.46 53.26 -42.06
N ALA A 496 -43.06 54.30 -42.65
CA ALA A 496 -43.23 54.36 -44.09
C ALA A 496 -41.85 54.26 -44.79
N PRO A 497 -41.73 53.53 -45.91
CA PRO A 497 -40.49 53.49 -46.66
C PRO A 497 -40.09 54.92 -47.05
N ALA A 498 -38.87 55.32 -46.73
CA ALA A 498 -38.35 56.63 -47.10
C ALA A 498 -38.45 56.80 -48.62
N THR A 499 -39.26 57.77 -49.09
CA THR A 499 -39.30 58.16 -50.49
C THR A 499 -37.96 58.80 -50.84
N ASP A 500 -37.26 58.22 -51.82
CA ASP A 500 -35.94 58.64 -52.28
C ASP A 500 -35.85 60.15 -52.59
N ALA A 501 -35.04 60.89 -51.81
CA ALA A 501 -34.28 62.06 -52.26
C ALA A 501 -33.44 62.64 -51.09
N GLU A 502 -32.16 62.28 -51.01
CA GLU A 502 -31.06 63.21 -51.26
C GLU A 502 -29.71 62.53 -51.07
N GLU A 503 -29.03 62.39 -52.21
CA GLU A 503 -27.66 62.01 -52.39
C GLU A 503 -26.74 63.07 -51.74
N ALA A 504 -26.04 62.70 -50.66
CA ALA A 504 -24.98 63.52 -50.07
C ALA A 504 -23.69 62.70 -49.92
N ALA A 505 -22.96 62.67 -51.02
CA ALA A 505 -21.50 62.69 -51.22
C ALA A 505 -20.54 61.75 -50.43
N PRO A 506 -19.53 61.19 -51.10
CA PRO A 506 -18.55 60.28 -50.50
C PRO A 506 -17.52 61.03 -49.64
N VAL A 507 -17.17 60.46 -48.49
CA VAL A 507 -16.03 60.90 -47.69
C VAL A 507 -14.80 60.09 -48.12
N ASP A 508 -13.88 60.76 -48.82
CA ASP A 508 -12.59 60.23 -49.31
C ASP A 508 -11.60 60.00 -48.14
N PRO A 509 -10.77 58.94 -48.15
CA PRO A 509 -9.88 58.61 -47.05
C PRO A 509 -8.51 59.29 -47.20
N GLY A 510 -8.13 60.05 -46.17
CA GLY A 510 -6.73 60.31 -45.83
C GLY A 510 -6.26 61.75 -46.03
N GLN A 511 -5.92 62.42 -44.92
CA GLN A 511 -4.54 62.65 -44.51
C GLN A 511 -4.49 63.71 -43.40
N GLY A 512 -3.94 63.29 -42.27
CA GLY A 512 -3.43 64.14 -41.21
C GLY A 512 -2.32 63.36 -40.51
N GLY A 513 -1.24 63.08 -41.24
CA GLY A 513 -0.06 62.40 -40.74
C GLY A 513 0.99 63.39 -40.25
N PHE A 514 1.59 63.09 -39.10
CA PHE A 514 2.96 63.39 -38.68
C PHE A 514 3.29 62.26 -37.69
N GLY A 515 4.33 61.42 -37.80
CA GLY A 515 5.61 61.57 -38.46
C GLY A 515 6.70 61.60 -37.39
N GLY A 516 7.35 60.45 -37.12
CA GLY A 516 8.52 60.36 -36.24
C GLY A 516 8.97 58.90 -36.05
N GLY A 517 10.02 58.49 -36.77
CA GLY A 517 10.61 57.15 -36.69
C GLY A 517 11.95 57.10 -35.93
N PHE A 518 12.50 55.88 -35.87
CA PHE A 518 13.84 55.47 -35.39
C PHE A 518 14.07 55.68 -33.87
N ASP A 519 14.66 54.76 -33.09
CA ASP A 519 15.79 53.86 -33.34
C ASP A 519 15.86 52.80 -32.20
N GLY A 520 16.63 51.72 -32.38
CA GLY A 520 17.12 50.91 -31.26
C GLY A 520 16.98 49.39 -31.38
N GLY A 521 17.84 48.76 -32.19
CA GLY A 521 18.13 47.34 -32.09
C GLY A 521 19.16 46.98 -31.00
N PHE A 522 19.43 45.67 -30.93
CA PHE A 522 20.55 44.96 -30.29
C PHE A 522 20.49 44.63 -28.78
N GLY A 523 20.77 43.36 -28.50
CA GLY A 523 21.61 42.99 -27.36
C GLY A 523 21.22 41.69 -26.66
N GLY A 524 21.76 40.57 -27.11
CA GLY A 524 21.75 39.31 -26.36
C GLY A 524 22.92 39.19 -25.37
N GLY A 525 22.70 38.45 -24.28
CA GLY A 525 23.68 37.82 -23.37
C GLY A 525 24.58 38.76 -22.56
N PRO A 526 25.37 38.27 -21.57
CA PRO A 526 25.64 36.87 -21.22
C PRO A 526 25.62 36.57 -19.69
N GLY A 527 25.85 35.30 -19.32
CA GLY A 527 26.50 34.99 -18.04
C GLY A 527 25.91 33.82 -17.26
N GLY A 528 26.45 32.62 -17.48
CA GLY A 528 26.30 31.49 -16.56
C GLY A 528 27.36 31.49 -15.45
N PHE A 529 27.20 30.57 -14.50
CA PHE A 529 28.17 29.81 -13.66
C PHE A 529 27.31 29.26 -12.51
N GLY A 530 27.18 27.97 -12.22
CA GLY A 530 28.01 26.80 -12.49
C GLY A 530 28.27 26.10 -11.15
N GLY A 531 27.98 24.80 -11.02
CA GLY A 531 28.51 24.00 -9.92
C GLY A 531 27.69 22.77 -9.53
N GLY A 532 28.14 21.59 -9.97
CA GLY A 532 27.80 20.29 -9.36
C GLY A 532 27.79 19.12 -10.35
N PRO A 533 28.88 18.33 -10.47
CA PRO A 533 28.96 17.21 -11.38
C PRO A 533 28.66 15.86 -10.71
N GLU A 534 27.96 14.99 -11.44
CA GLU A 534 28.07 13.54 -11.30
C GLU A 534 29.13 13.00 -12.26
N GLY A 535 29.79 11.90 -11.86
CA GLY A 535 30.31 10.90 -12.80
C GLY A 535 31.82 10.75 -12.86
N PHE A 536 32.32 9.66 -12.26
CA PHE A 536 33.56 9.00 -12.71
C PHE A 536 33.19 7.63 -13.28
N GLY A 537 33.42 7.47 -14.58
CA GLY A 537 33.40 6.20 -15.28
C GLY A 537 34.29 6.30 -16.52
N GLY A 538 35.48 5.71 -16.47
CA GLY A 538 36.14 5.16 -17.66
C GLY A 538 35.55 3.77 -17.89
N GLY A 539 35.21 3.31 -19.09
CA GLY A 539 35.70 3.61 -20.42
C GLY A 539 35.98 2.25 -21.04
N PHE A 540 35.32 1.89 -22.14
CA PHE A 540 35.78 0.87 -23.10
C PHE A 540 34.92 0.92 -24.37
N ASP A 541 35.66 1.07 -25.46
CA ASP A 541 35.49 0.89 -26.90
C ASP A 541 34.34 0.03 -27.47
N GLY A 542 33.95 0.33 -28.73
CA GLY A 542 33.21 -0.59 -29.61
C GLY A 542 32.17 0.05 -30.54
N GLY A 543 32.54 0.22 -31.83
CA GLY A 543 31.72 0.82 -32.90
C GLY A 543 30.67 -0.09 -33.57
N PHE A 544 30.37 0.27 -34.84
CA PHE A 544 29.31 -0.21 -35.77
C PHE A 544 27.94 0.49 -35.58
N GLY A 545 27.29 1.11 -36.57
CA GLY A 545 27.50 1.23 -38.01
C GLY A 545 26.15 1.14 -38.74
N GLY A 546 25.73 2.22 -39.41
CA GLY A 546 24.99 2.16 -40.69
C GLY A 546 23.45 2.07 -40.70
N GLY A 547 22.81 3.16 -41.15
CA GLY A 547 22.19 3.17 -42.47
C GLY A 547 20.66 2.97 -42.62
N GLY A 548 19.97 4.06 -42.95
CA GLY A 548 19.15 4.15 -44.18
C GLY A 548 17.62 4.00 -44.09
N GLY A 549 16.90 4.91 -44.76
CA GLY A 549 15.67 4.54 -45.46
C GLY A 549 14.48 5.51 -45.37
N PHE A 550 14.32 6.33 -46.42
CA PHE A 550 13.26 7.32 -46.66
C PHE A 550 11.89 6.72 -47.08
N GLY A 551 10.83 7.53 -46.89
CA GLY A 551 9.58 7.55 -47.69
C GLY A 551 8.38 8.01 -46.85
N GLY A 552 7.67 9.12 -47.07
CA GLY A 552 7.46 9.96 -48.25
C GLY A 552 6.04 9.74 -48.81
N GLY A 553 5.08 10.65 -48.52
CA GLY A 553 3.75 10.61 -49.17
C GLY A 553 2.70 11.57 -48.60
N ARG A 554 2.29 12.55 -49.42
CA ARG A 554 1.38 13.70 -49.18
C ARG A 554 -0.13 13.37 -49.34
N ALA A 555 -0.94 14.09 -48.55
CA ALA A 555 -2.23 14.78 -48.82
C ALA A 555 -3.14 14.41 -50.03
N ALA A 556 -4.46 14.30 -49.79
CA ALA A 556 -5.48 15.32 -50.13
C ALA A 556 -6.96 14.82 -50.05
N GLY A 557 -7.84 15.62 -49.43
CA GLY A 557 -9.11 16.07 -50.03
C GLY A 557 -10.44 15.31 -49.83
N GLY A 558 -11.37 15.94 -49.08
CA GLY A 558 -12.72 16.25 -49.61
C GLY A 558 -13.97 15.60 -48.99
N GLY A 559 -14.87 16.44 -48.45
CA GLY A 559 -16.33 16.29 -48.64
C GLY A 559 -17.22 16.08 -47.39
N ALA A 560 -17.91 17.14 -46.94
CA ALA A 560 -19.12 17.06 -46.12
C ALA A 560 -20.38 16.89 -47.02
N PRO A 561 -21.58 16.57 -46.48
CA PRO A 561 -22.44 17.65 -45.99
C PRO A 561 -23.23 17.32 -44.70
N ALA A 562 -23.50 18.37 -43.92
CA ALA A 562 -24.39 18.39 -42.78
C ALA A 562 -25.83 18.74 -43.22
N THR A 563 -26.83 18.11 -42.60
CA THR A 563 -28.25 18.46 -42.73
C THR A 563 -28.76 18.97 -41.39
N GLY A 564 -29.40 20.14 -41.38
CA GLY A 564 -29.97 20.79 -40.21
C GLY A 564 -31.49 20.84 -40.24
N ALA A 565 -32.08 21.13 -39.09
CA ALA A 565 -33.43 21.67 -38.95
C ALA A 565 -33.32 22.97 -38.13
N PRO A 566 -33.91 24.10 -38.56
CA PRO A 566 -33.76 25.39 -37.90
C PRO A 566 -34.65 25.53 -36.66
N THR A 567 -34.12 26.20 -35.64
CA THR A 567 -34.78 26.50 -34.37
C THR A 567 -34.60 27.98 -34.07
N SER A 568 -35.27 28.86 -34.83
CA SER A 568 -35.62 30.23 -34.39
C SER A 568 -36.51 30.94 -35.42
N LEU A 569 -37.36 31.85 -34.93
CA LEU A 569 -38.19 32.75 -35.75
C LEU A 569 -37.34 33.68 -36.64
N ALA A 570 -36.09 33.96 -36.25
CA ALA A 570 -35.12 34.74 -37.03
C ALA A 570 -34.63 33.98 -38.29
N GLU A 571 -34.62 32.64 -38.27
CA GLU A 571 -34.26 31.82 -39.43
C GLU A 571 -35.41 31.63 -40.43
N MET A 572 -36.67 31.79 -40.01
CA MET A 572 -37.80 31.76 -40.93
C MET A 572 -37.95 33.06 -41.72
N ILE A 573 -37.58 34.20 -41.13
CA ILE A 573 -37.61 35.51 -41.80
C ILE A 573 -36.47 35.65 -42.84
N SER A 574 -35.32 35.02 -42.61
CA SER A 574 -34.19 35.05 -43.56
C SER A 574 -34.38 34.16 -44.80
N GLN A 575 -35.37 33.26 -44.81
CA GLN A 575 -35.66 32.34 -45.93
C GLN A 575 -36.72 32.85 -46.92
N GLY A 576 -37.16 34.11 -46.82
CA GLY A 576 -37.85 34.79 -47.93
C GLY A 576 -39.18 34.18 -48.37
N GLN A 577 -39.86 33.39 -47.53
CA GLN A 577 -41.23 32.92 -47.78
C GLN A 577 -42.28 33.76 -47.04
N SER A 578 -42.41 35.01 -47.46
CA SER A 578 -43.67 35.77 -47.35
C SER A 578 -43.74 36.91 -48.37
N LYS A 579 -43.05 36.77 -49.52
CA LYS A 579 -43.27 37.62 -50.69
C LYS A 579 -44.42 37.02 -51.47
N ASP A 580 -45.63 37.49 -51.16
CA ASP A 580 -46.79 37.62 -52.06
C ASP A 580 -48.06 37.70 -51.22
N PHE A 581 -48.15 38.74 -50.39
CA PHE A 581 -49.40 39.20 -49.84
C PHE A 581 -49.22 40.72 -49.69
N PHE A 582 -50.12 41.50 -50.30
CA PHE A 582 -50.26 42.96 -50.17
C PHE A 582 -49.34 43.81 -51.08
N ALA A 583 -49.91 44.27 -52.20
CA ALA A 583 -49.43 45.38 -52.99
C ALA A 583 -50.42 46.55 -52.84
N GLY A 584 -49.95 47.66 -52.27
CA GLY A 584 -50.65 48.94 -52.14
C GLY A 584 -49.68 49.94 -51.50
N GLU A 585 -49.73 51.22 -51.87
CA GLU A 585 -48.89 52.27 -51.28
C GLU A 585 -49.38 52.57 -49.86
N VAL A 586 -48.50 52.44 -48.85
CA VAL A 586 -48.93 52.47 -47.46
C VAL A 586 -48.09 53.41 -46.58
N GLY A 587 -48.77 54.32 -45.87
CA GLY A 587 -48.17 55.15 -44.82
C GLY A 587 -47.75 54.33 -43.58
N PRO A 588 -47.29 54.97 -42.49
CA PRO A 588 -46.76 54.25 -41.32
C PRO A 588 -47.78 53.25 -40.74
N GLN A 589 -47.31 52.07 -40.36
CA GLN A 589 -48.12 50.95 -39.89
C GLN A 589 -47.74 50.53 -38.48
N LEU A 590 -48.68 49.91 -37.77
CA LEU A 590 -48.42 49.22 -36.52
C LEU A 590 -48.94 47.78 -36.62
N ASP A 591 -48.03 46.82 -36.53
CA ASP A 591 -48.40 45.40 -36.44
C ASP A 591 -48.68 45.05 -34.98
N LEU A 592 -49.91 44.65 -34.67
CA LEU A 592 -50.32 44.27 -33.32
C LEU A 592 -50.43 42.77 -33.17
N VAL A 593 -49.86 42.26 -32.08
CA VAL A 593 -49.93 40.86 -31.67
C VAL A 593 -50.52 40.77 -30.25
N ILE A 594 -51.69 40.17 -30.12
CA ILE A 594 -52.33 39.91 -28.82
C ILE A 594 -52.16 38.44 -28.47
N LYS A 595 -51.49 38.16 -27.36
CA LYS A 595 -51.35 36.82 -26.80
C LYS A 595 -52.18 36.70 -25.54
N GLY A 596 -52.86 35.57 -25.40
CA GLY A 596 -53.67 35.32 -24.23
C GLY A 596 -54.07 33.86 -24.10
N THR A 597 -54.83 33.59 -23.05
CA THR A 597 -55.42 32.28 -22.78
C THR A 597 -56.93 32.39 -22.59
N THR A 598 -57.63 31.32 -22.94
CA THR A 598 -59.05 31.18 -22.65
C THR A 598 -59.35 29.75 -22.23
N PRO A 599 -60.15 29.55 -21.16
CA PRO A 599 -60.62 28.23 -20.76
C PRO A 599 -61.81 27.74 -21.61
N PHE A 600 -62.40 28.60 -22.46
CA PHE A 600 -63.64 28.28 -23.18
C PHE A 600 -63.46 27.14 -24.19
N GLU A 601 -64.40 26.20 -24.23
CA GLU A 601 -64.29 24.95 -25.00
C GLU A 601 -64.12 25.15 -26.52
N THR A 602 -64.72 26.20 -27.07
CA THR A 602 -64.61 26.55 -28.50
C THR A 602 -63.94 27.93 -28.67
N PRO A 603 -62.61 28.01 -28.49
CA PRO A 603 -61.90 29.29 -28.46
C PRO A 603 -61.93 30.01 -29.82
N SER A 604 -61.90 29.28 -30.94
CA SER A 604 -61.96 29.88 -32.28
C SER A 604 -63.29 30.60 -32.53
N SER A 605 -64.43 29.98 -32.22
CA SER A 605 -65.75 30.63 -32.34
C SER A 605 -65.86 31.82 -31.40
N LEU A 606 -65.37 31.70 -30.15
CA LEU A 606 -65.43 32.79 -29.19
C LEU A 606 -64.63 34.00 -29.71
N LEU A 607 -63.37 33.82 -30.13
CA LEU A 607 -62.52 34.89 -30.64
C LEU A 607 -63.08 35.50 -31.94
N SER A 608 -63.58 34.67 -32.86
CA SER A 608 -64.12 35.11 -34.15
C SER A 608 -65.42 35.89 -34.01
N GLU A 609 -66.36 35.43 -33.18
CA GLU A 609 -67.68 36.05 -33.00
C GLU A 609 -67.67 37.27 -32.07
N THR A 610 -66.62 37.45 -31.26
CA THR A 610 -66.52 38.58 -30.31
C THR A 610 -65.44 39.57 -30.74
N ILE A 611 -64.19 39.40 -30.31
CA ILE A 611 -63.11 40.38 -30.47
C ILE A 611 -62.84 40.66 -31.95
N ILE A 612 -62.73 39.62 -32.78
CA ILE A 612 -62.45 39.79 -34.22
C ILE A 612 -63.63 40.46 -34.93
N GLN A 613 -64.87 40.06 -34.60
CA GLN A 613 -66.05 40.67 -35.18
C GLN A 613 -66.19 42.14 -34.76
N TRP A 614 -65.96 42.45 -33.48
CA TRP A 614 -65.97 43.82 -32.97
C TRP A 614 -64.94 44.69 -33.67
N LEU A 615 -63.71 44.18 -33.86
CA LEU A 615 -62.64 44.89 -34.57
C LEU A 615 -62.98 45.11 -36.05
N ARG A 616 -63.70 44.18 -36.69
CA ARG A 616 -64.19 44.36 -38.08
C ARG A 616 -65.31 45.39 -38.17
N ASP A 617 -66.26 45.33 -37.25
CA ASP A 617 -67.42 46.23 -37.22
C ASP A 617 -67.00 47.68 -36.88
N ASN A 618 -65.88 47.85 -36.18
CA ASN A 618 -65.32 49.14 -35.77
C ASN A 618 -63.98 49.44 -36.48
N ALA A 619 -63.72 48.80 -37.63
CA ALA A 619 -62.43 48.87 -38.32
C ALA A 619 -62.05 50.28 -38.78
N ASP A 620 -63.03 51.05 -39.27
CA ASP A 620 -62.83 52.39 -39.81
C ASP A 620 -63.70 53.40 -39.07
N ARG A 621 -63.13 53.98 -38.01
CA ARG A 621 -63.79 54.97 -37.16
C ARG A 621 -63.27 56.37 -37.46
N PRO A 622 -64.13 57.35 -37.76
CA PRO A 622 -63.69 58.71 -38.09
C PRO A 622 -62.97 59.40 -36.92
N ASP A 623 -63.28 59.03 -35.68
CA ASP A 623 -62.68 59.56 -34.44
C ASP A 623 -61.38 58.84 -34.03
N ARG A 624 -60.79 58.01 -34.90
CA ARG A 624 -59.54 57.29 -34.64
C ARG A 624 -58.44 57.73 -35.61
N PRO A 625 -57.18 57.88 -35.13
CA PRO A 625 -56.03 58.21 -35.96
C PRO A 625 -55.48 56.97 -36.71
N TYR A 626 -56.23 55.87 -36.78
CA TYR A 626 -55.84 54.64 -37.45
C TYR A 626 -57.06 53.89 -38.01
N ILE A 627 -56.81 53.03 -38.99
CA ILE A 627 -57.77 52.07 -39.54
C ILE A 627 -57.29 50.66 -39.15
N ILE A 628 -58.17 49.84 -38.60
CA ILE A 628 -57.86 48.47 -38.18
C ILE A 628 -58.04 47.53 -39.39
N GLU A 629 -56.95 46.92 -39.84
CA GLU A 629 -56.96 45.92 -40.90
C GLU A 629 -56.90 44.52 -40.30
N VAL A 630 -58.05 43.84 -40.31
CA VAL A 630 -58.17 42.45 -39.88
C VAL A 630 -58.00 41.53 -41.08
N GLY A 631 -56.86 40.84 -41.17
CA GLY A 631 -56.55 39.92 -42.27
C GLY A 631 -57.51 38.72 -42.39
N GLU A 632 -57.37 37.93 -43.46
CA GLU A 632 -58.19 36.73 -43.70
C GLU A 632 -58.01 35.65 -42.62
N GLN A 633 -56.82 35.59 -41.99
CA GLN A 633 -56.50 34.70 -40.87
C GLN A 633 -55.98 35.50 -39.66
N PRO A 634 -56.87 36.10 -38.84
CA PRO A 634 -56.47 36.92 -37.71
C PRO A 634 -56.01 36.10 -36.49
N ILE A 635 -56.34 34.80 -36.42
CA ILE A 635 -55.83 33.88 -35.38
C ILE A 635 -54.56 33.22 -35.91
N ALA A 636 -53.41 33.72 -35.48
CA ALA A 636 -52.10 33.24 -35.91
C ALA A 636 -51.66 31.96 -35.18
N PHE A 637 -52.12 31.77 -33.95
CA PHE A 637 -51.79 30.60 -33.13
C PHE A 637 -52.96 30.24 -32.22
N LEU A 638 -53.25 28.95 -32.06
CA LEU A 638 -54.23 28.44 -31.12
C LEU A 638 -53.84 27.01 -30.71
N GLN A 639 -53.42 26.79 -29.46
CA GLN A 639 -53.00 25.48 -28.96
C GLN A 639 -53.42 25.25 -27.51
N GLN A 640 -53.82 24.02 -27.18
CA GLN A 640 -54.10 23.63 -25.81
C GLN A 640 -52.80 23.49 -25.01
N VAL A 641 -52.76 24.05 -23.80
CA VAL A 641 -51.53 24.14 -22.97
C VAL A 641 -50.96 22.75 -22.60
N GLY A 642 -51.77 21.69 -22.62
CA GLY A 642 -51.38 20.31 -22.28
C GLY A 642 -50.90 19.40 -23.43
N ASP A 643 -50.93 19.81 -24.70
CA ASP A 643 -50.66 18.92 -25.84
C ASP A 643 -49.20 18.96 -26.35
N GLY A 644 -48.25 19.10 -25.43
CA GLY A 644 -46.81 18.95 -25.64
C GLY A 644 -46.35 17.50 -25.40
N GLY A 645 -46.96 16.54 -26.10
CA GLY A 645 -46.66 15.12 -25.97
C GLY A 645 -45.41 14.68 -26.73
N ALA A 646 -44.48 14.07 -25.98
CA ALA A 646 -43.32 13.30 -26.43
C ALA A 646 -43.47 12.61 -27.80
N SER A 647 -42.64 13.03 -28.76
CA SER A 647 -42.36 12.28 -30.00
C SER A 647 -41.59 10.99 -29.67
N ARG A 648 -42.31 9.88 -29.56
CA ARG A 648 -41.75 8.53 -29.77
C ARG A 648 -41.97 8.13 -31.23
N SER A 649 -40.89 8.01 -31.99
CA SER A 649 -40.93 7.35 -33.29
C SER A 649 -40.85 5.82 -33.14
N PRO A 650 -41.53 5.03 -33.99
CA PRO A 650 -41.72 3.60 -33.84
C PRO A 650 -40.65 2.77 -34.57
N SER A 651 -40.54 1.52 -34.15
CA SER A 651 -39.66 0.47 -34.67
C SER A 651 -39.90 0.04 -36.12
N GLY A 652 -38.83 -0.38 -36.80
CA GLY A 652 -38.78 -1.35 -37.90
C GLY A 652 -37.38 -1.32 -38.54
N GLY A 653 -36.66 -2.40 -38.84
CA GLY A 653 -36.93 -3.83 -38.88
C GLY A 653 -36.10 -4.44 -40.03
N MET A 654 -35.39 -5.56 -39.76
CA MET A 654 -34.64 -6.46 -40.69
C MET A 654 -33.26 -5.97 -41.18
N GLY A 655 -32.19 -6.78 -41.22
CA GLY A 655 -32.01 -8.20 -40.87
C GLY A 655 -30.56 -8.71 -41.08
N MET A 656 -30.35 -9.97 -40.66
CA MET A 656 -29.22 -10.90 -40.92
C MET A 656 -27.82 -10.54 -40.32
N GLY A 657 -27.08 -11.44 -39.66
CA GLY A 657 -27.26 -12.88 -39.50
C GLY A 657 -26.24 -13.53 -38.54
N MET A 658 -26.52 -14.81 -38.26
CA MET A 658 -25.63 -15.93 -37.89
C MET A 658 -24.76 -15.87 -36.62
N GLY A 659 -24.99 -16.84 -35.73
CA GLY A 659 -24.02 -17.28 -34.73
C GLY A 659 -24.60 -18.19 -33.64
N MET A 660 -24.73 -19.50 -33.95
CA MET A 660 -25.06 -20.62 -33.05
C MET A 660 -24.23 -20.59 -31.75
N GLY A 661 -24.82 -20.87 -30.57
CA GLY A 661 -24.91 -22.20 -29.94
C GLY A 661 -23.81 -22.35 -28.86
N ALA A 662 -23.96 -22.98 -27.70
CA ALA A 662 -24.96 -23.89 -27.17
C ALA A 662 -24.76 -24.07 -25.63
N GLY A 663 -25.83 -24.50 -24.93
CA GLY A 663 -25.82 -25.34 -23.71
C GLY A 663 -25.43 -24.65 -22.38
N GLY A 664 -26.22 -24.60 -21.31
CA GLY A 664 -27.31 -25.49 -20.88
C GLY A 664 -26.79 -26.46 -19.82
N GLY A 665 -27.03 -26.17 -18.53
CA GLY A 665 -26.70 -27.07 -17.42
C GLY A 665 -27.32 -26.63 -16.09
N ARG A 666 -28.37 -27.34 -15.68
CA ARG A 666 -29.14 -27.23 -14.42
C ARG A 666 -28.44 -27.92 -13.23
N GLY A 667 -28.86 -27.52 -12.02
CA GLY A 667 -28.86 -28.34 -10.79
C GLY A 667 -27.98 -27.75 -9.67
N GLY A 668 -28.39 -27.60 -8.41
CA GLY A 668 -29.60 -28.02 -7.68
C GLY A 668 -29.48 -27.64 -6.18
N ALA A 669 -30.61 -27.76 -5.46
CA ALA A 669 -30.83 -27.99 -4.01
C ALA A 669 -29.91 -27.28 -2.97
N ALA A 670 -30.44 -26.38 -2.11
CA ALA A 670 -31.17 -26.65 -0.85
C ALA A 670 -30.33 -27.38 0.22
N ASP A 671 -30.10 -26.76 1.40
CA ASP A 671 -30.79 -27.09 2.68
C ASP A 671 -30.05 -26.54 3.94
N PHE A 672 -30.78 -25.73 4.73
CA PHE A 672 -30.96 -25.68 6.21
C PHE A 672 -29.84 -25.85 7.26
N GLY A 673 -29.95 -25.04 8.35
CA GLY A 673 -29.58 -25.44 9.73
C GLY A 673 -28.95 -24.33 10.60
N ARG A 674 -29.68 -23.34 11.14
CA ARG A 674 -30.30 -23.26 12.51
C ARG A 674 -29.34 -23.26 13.74
N SER A 675 -29.40 -22.15 14.51
CA SER A 675 -29.33 -22.01 16.01
C SER A 675 -28.06 -22.46 16.75
N GLY A 676 -27.59 -21.87 17.87
CA GLY A 676 -28.07 -20.81 18.76
C GLY A 676 -27.22 -20.79 20.05
N MET A 677 -27.27 -19.66 20.78
CA MET A 677 -27.00 -19.44 22.21
C MET A 677 -25.69 -19.87 22.90
N GLY A 678 -25.09 -18.94 23.68
CA GLY A 678 -24.40 -19.29 24.93
C GLY A 678 -23.20 -18.41 25.34
N MET A 679 -23.45 -17.30 26.02
CA MET A 679 -22.53 -16.62 26.97
C MET A 679 -22.29 -17.50 28.23
N PRO A 680 -21.27 -17.29 29.12
CA PRO A 680 -20.92 -16.05 29.85
C PRO A 680 -19.40 -15.77 30.02
N GLY A 681 -18.95 -14.51 30.25
CA GLY A 681 -18.82 -13.84 31.56
C GLY A 681 -17.53 -14.32 32.25
N GLY A 682 -16.56 -13.52 32.71
CA GLY A 682 -16.47 -12.12 33.17
C GLY A 682 -15.39 -12.12 34.27
N ASP A 683 -14.96 -10.92 34.71
CA ASP A 683 -14.24 -10.65 35.98
C ASP A 683 -12.74 -11.04 36.07
N PHE A 684 -11.78 -10.28 36.61
CA PHE A 684 -11.62 -9.03 37.40
C PHE A 684 -10.26 -8.42 36.96
N GLY A 685 -9.92 -7.13 37.04
CA GLY A 685 -10.24 -6.11 38.02
C GLY A 685 -8.94 -5.63 38.71
N GLY A 686 -8.61 -4.34 38.56
CA GLY A 686 -7.50 -3.64 39.25
C GLY A 686 -6.84 -2.61 38.32
N GLY A 687 -7.15 -1.32 38.32
CA GLY A 687 -7.81 -0.48 39.32
C GLY A 687 -6.76 0.21 40.20
N PHE A 688 -6.40 1.46 39.87
CA PHE A 688 -5.94 2.60 40.69
C PHE A 688 -5.22 3.58 39.72
N GLY A 689 -5.58 4.85 39.55
CA GLY A 689 -6.54 5.70 40.25
C GLY A 689 -5.98 7.14 40.36
N GLY A 690 -6.73 8.11 39.83
CA GLY A 690 -6.68 9.55 40.20
C GLY A 690 -5.79 10.44 39.32
N GLY A 691 -6.24 11.58 38.78
CA GLY A 691 -7.52 12.32 38.82
C GLY A 691 -7.44 13.46 37.78
N GLY A 692 -8.50 13.79 37.03
CA GLY A 692 -9.52 14.81 37.35
C GLY A 692 -9.04 16.20 36.88
N PHE A 693 -9.71 17.04 36.10
CA PHE A 693 -11.12 17.39 35.81
C PHE A 693 -11.15 18.09 34.42
N GLY A 694 -12.23 18.25 33.64
CA GLY A 694 -13.65 17.96 33.76
C GLY A 694 -14.46 18.58 32.60
N GLY A 695 -15.67 18.05 32.38
CA GLY A 695 -16.80 18.68 31.68
C GLY A 695 -16.83 18.51 30.15
N GLY A 696 -17.90 18.09 29.48
CA GLY A 696 -19.24 17.72 29.90
C GLY A 696 -20.06 17.26 28.69
N MET A 697 -21.11 16.48 28.99
CA MET A 697 -22.26 16.00 28.19
C MET A 697 -22.65 16.86 26.97
N GLY A 698 -23.26 16.35 25.90
CA GLY A 698 -23.97 15.09 25.69
C GLY A 698 -24.44 14.99 24.22
N GLY A 699 -24.90 13.81 23.82
CA GLY A 699 -25.38 13.55 22.47
C GLY A 699 -26.82 14.01 22.21
N GLY A 700 -27.23 13.90 20.94
CA GLY A 700 -28.64 13.77 20.58
C GLY A 700 -29.11 14.64 19.41
N SER A 701 -29.33 13.95 18.29
CA SER A 701 -30.53 14.07 17.46
C SER A 701 -30.62 15.19 16.40
N ALA A 702 -30.86 14.71 15.18
CA ALA A 702 -31.24 15.47 14.01
C ALA A 702 -32.66 16.07 14.12
N MET A 703 -32.80 17.30 13.64
CA MET A 703 -34.03 17.96 13.16
C MET A 703 -33.59 18.68 11.86
N GLY A 704 -34.22 18.52 10.70
CA GLY A 704 -35.63 18.73 10.42
C GLY A 704 -35.80 20.13 9.83
N ALA A 705 -35.47 20.32 8.54
CA ALA A 705 -35.66 21.61 7.86
C ALA A 705 -37.12 21.77 7.43
N ALA A 706 -37.77 22.84 7.90
CA ALA A 706 -39.15 23.17 7.59
C ALA A 706 -39.28 23.79 6.19
N ASP A 707 -40.27 23.32 5.44
CA ASP A 707 -40.62 23.82 4.11
C ASP A 707 -41.37 25.16 4.21
N LEU A 708 -40.68 26.23 3.81
CA LEU A 708 -41.16 27.61 3.80
C LEU A 708 -42.32 27.86 2.82
N ALA A 709 -42.68 26.90 1.96
CA ALA A 709 -43.79 27.02 1.02
C ALA A 709 -45.19 26.95 1.68
N ALA A 710 -45.29 26.53 2.94
CA ALA A 710 -46.57 26.37 3.64
C ALA A 710 -47.13 27.67 4.25
N LEU A 711 -46.42 28.81 4.14
CA LEU A 711 -46.74 30.06 4.84
C LEU A 711 -47.36 31.18 3.97
N LEU A 712 -47.70 30.92 2.71
CA LEU A 712 -48.39 31.90 1.85
C LEU A 712 -49.88 31.55 1.68
N PRO A 713 -50.82 32.50 1.88
CA PRO A 713 -52.24 32.26 1.66
C PRO A 713 -52.51 31.98 0.16
N ARG A 714 -52.99 30.77 -0.14
CA ARG A 714 -53.35 30.36 -1.51
C ARG A 714 -54.64 31.04 -1.95
N SER A 715 -54.63 31.66 -3.13
CA SER A 715 -55.86 32.14 -3.77
C SER A 715 -56.74 30.93 -4.11
N PRO A 716 -58.03 30.89 -3.74
CA PRO A 716 -58.91 29.72 -3.91
C PRO A 716 -59.16 29.29 -5.37
N LEU A 717 -58.66 30.03 -6.36
CA LEU A 717 -58.69 29.66 -7.79
C LEU A 717 -57.34 29.15 -8.32
N ALA A 718 -56.28 29.14 -7.51
CA ALA A 718 -54.94 28.69 -7.91
C ALA A 718 -54.79 27.17 -8.00
N ASP A 719 -55.76 26.41 -7.46
CA ASP A 719 -55.78 24.95 -7.48
C ASP A 719 -56.62 24.37 -8.65
N GLU A 720 -57.17 25.21 -9.55
CA GLU A 720 -57.85 24.74 -10.78
C GLU A 720 -56.85 24.41 -11.89
N ASP A 721 -57.00 23.25 -12.54
CA ASP A 721 -56.09 22.79 -13.61
C ASP A 721 -56.19 23.65 -14.88
N ALA A 722 -55.23 24.56 -15.07
CA ALA A 722 -55.09 25.40 -16.25
C ALA A 722 -54.43 24.67 -17.45
N SER A 723 -54.04 23.40 -17.31
CA SER A 723 -53.43 22.62 -18.41
C SER A 723 -54.39 22.41 -19.58
N THR A 724 -55.70 22.59 -19.35
CA THR A 724 -56.74 22.45 -20.37
C THR A 724 -57.15 23.74 -21.07
N ASP A 725 -56.57 24.88 -20.69
CA ASP A 725 -56.84 26.17 -21.33
C ASP A 725 -56.17 26.24 -22.72
N PHE A 726 -56.72 27.07 -23.60
CA PHE A 726 -56.16 27.32 -24.93
C PHE A 726 -55.37 28.62 -24.94
N ARG A 727 -54.13 28.55 -25.39
CA ARG A 727 -53.32 29.74 -25.70
C ARG A 727 -53.62 30.18 -27.13
N PHE A 728 -53.86 31.46 -27.31
CA PHE A 728 -54.11 32.07 -28.61
C PHE A 728 -53.16 33.22 -28.91
N GLU A 729 -52.94 33.48 -30.19
CA GLU A 729 -52.27 34.68 -30.71
C GLU A 729 -53.14 35.29 -31.81
N LEU A 730 -53.57 36.53 -31.62
CA LEU A 730 -54.26 37.33 -32.64
C LEU A 730 -53.28 38.29 -33.30
N ARG A 731 -53.36 38.45 -34.61
CA ARG A 731 -52.56 39.42 -35.38
C ARG A 731 -53.45 40.29 -36.25
N PHE A 732 -53.19 41.59 -36.22
CA PHE A 732 -53.86 42.58 -37.06
C PHE A 732 -52.96 43.78 -37.28
N LYS A 733 -53.24 44.56 -38.32
CA LYS A 733 -52.48 45.75 -38.66
C LYS A 733 -53.29 47.00 -38.37
N LEU A 734 -52.62 48.06 -37.96
CA LEU A 734 -53.21 49.38 -37.87
C LEU A 734 -52.56 50.27 -38.92
N GLN A 735 -53.37 50.76 -39.85
CA GLN A 735 -52.94 51.78 -40.79
C GLN A 735 -53.07 53.14 -40.13
N LEU A 736 -51.95 53.81 -39.84
CA LEU A 736 -52.01 55.13 -39.22
C LEU A 736 -52.46 56.17 -40.26
N ARG A 737 -53.43 56.99 -39.89
CA ARG A 737 -53.87 58.13 -40.69
C ARG A 737 -52.86 59.26 -40.50
N ASP A 738 -52.64 60.06 -41.55
CA ASP A 738 -51.79 61.24 -41.43
C ASP A 738 -52.44 62.24 -40.47
N PRO A 739 -51.81 62.60 -39.33
CA PRO A 739 -52.37 63.55 -38.38
C PRO A 739 -52.56 64.97 -38.96
N LEU A 740 -52.01 65.27 -40.15
CA LEU A 740 -52.19 66.54 -40.86
C LEU A 740 -53.32 66.53 -41.90
N ALA A 741 -53.97 65.39 -42.15
CA ALA A 741 -55.11 65.28 -43.07
C ALA A 741 -56.45 65.31 -42.31
N GLN A 742 -56.87 66.49 -41.82
CA GLN A 742 -58.24 66.67 -41.32
C GLN A 742 -59.20 66.98 -42.48
N PRO A 743 -60.44 66.47 -42.47
CA PRO A 743 -61.46 66.81 -43.46
C PRO A 743 -62.05 68.20 -43.19
N ASP A 744 -62.19 69.00 -44.25
CA ASP A 744 -62.81 70.33 -44.26
C ASP A 744 -64.28 70.28 -43.80
N GLU A 745 -64.65 71.00 -42.73
CA GLU A 745 -66.04 71.41 -42.47
C GLU A 745 -66.16 72.84 -41.89
N GLU A 746 -66.58 73.74 -42.78
CA GLU A 746 -67.53 74.87 -42.67
C GLU A 746 -67.63 75.76 -41.41
N ALA A 747 -67.21 77.01 -41.61
CA ALA A 747 -67.89 78.28 -41.28
C ALA A 747 -68.92 78.35 -40.13
N GLY A 748 -68.56 79.07 -39.07
CA GLY A 748 -69.50 79.63 -38.08
C GLY A 748 -68.82 80.60 -37.12
N GLY A 749 -69.04 81.90 -37.31
CA GLY A 749 -68.27 82.96 -36.66
C GLY A 749 -68.65 83.33 -35.22
N ALA A 750 -67.80 84.22 -34.70
CA ALA A 750 -67.99 85.24 -33.66
C ALA A 750 -67.28 85.01 -32.31
N GLY A 751 -66.37 85.95 -32.00
CA GLY A 751 -66.21 86.50 -30.65
C GLY A 751 -64.82 86.39 -30.02
N GLU A 752 -63.97 87.41 -30.21
CA GLU A 752 -62.94 87.76 -29.22
C GLU A 752 -63.61 88.11 -27.87
N PRO A 753 -62.87 88.03 -26.75
CA PRO A 753 -62.17 89.23 -26.31
C PRO A 753 -60.73 88.99 -25.82
N GLU A 754 -59.93 90.03 -26.04
CA GLU A 754 -58.70 90.36 -25.34
C GLU A 754 -58.85 90.36 -23.81
N GLY A 755 -57.73 90.16 -23.10
CA GLY A 755 -57.42 91.07 -22.00
C GLY A 755 -56.80 90.48 -20.74
N VAL A 756 -55.58 90.94 -20.50
CA VAL A 756 -55.03 91.37 -19.19
C VAL A 756 -54.41 90.27 -18.33
N GLY A 757 -53.07 90.21 -18.41
CA GLY A 757 -52.23 89.88 -17.26
C GLY A 757 -52.12 91.09 -16.34
N ASP A 758 -51.72 90.83 -15.10
CA ASP A 758 -51.01 91.77 -14.25
C ASP A 758 -50.37 90.99 -13.10
N ASP A 759 -49.05 90.88 -13.15
CA ASP A 759 -48.14 91.37 -12.12
C ASP A 759 -48.56 91.28 -10.65
N ALA A 760 -47.80 90.50 -9.89
CA ALA A 760 -47.35 90.87 -8.55
C ALA A 760 -46.11 90.07 -8.14
N PHE A 761 -44.94 90.46 -8.68
CA PHE A 761 -43.66 90.31 -7.99
C PHE A 761 -43.57 91.37 -6.89
N GLY A 762 -43.16 91.01 -5.67
CA GLY A 762 -42.85 92.03 -4.66
C GLY A 762 -42.61 91.57 -3.24
N GLN A 763 -41.43 90.98 -3.03
CA GLN A 763 -40.48 91.28 -1.93
C GLN A 763 -40.74 90.84 -0.47
N ASP A 764 -39.72 90.09 -0.01
CA ASP A 764 -38.92 90.26 1.21
C ASP A 764 -39.53 89.96 2.59
N ALA A 765 -38.96 88.97 3.28
CA ALA A 765 -38.10 89.22 4.45
C ALA A 765 -37.57 87.91 5.08
N ASP A 766 -36.26 87.72 4.93
CA ASP A 766 -35.25 87.36 5.93
C ASP A 766 -35.69 86.82 7.31
N ALA A 767 -35.18 85.64 7.71
CA ALA A 767 -34.77 85.34 9.09
C ALA A 767 -34.00 84.01 9.20
N SER A 768 -32.71 84.14 9.51
CA SER A 768 -31.79 83.12 10.01
C SER A 768 -32.30 82.32 11.23
N VAL A 769 -31.95 81.03 11.36
CA VAL A 769 -31.45 80.39 12.62
C VAL A 769 -30.63 79.13 12.32
N ARG A 770 -29.35 79.23 12.66
CA ARG A 770 -28.38 78.26 13.22
C ARG A 770 -28.80 76.82 13.60
N ALA A 771 -27.92 75.89 13.21
CA ALA A 771 -27.01 75.10 14.08
C ALA A 771 -27.11 73.56 14.02
N ASP A 772 -25.90 73.02 13.82
CA ASP A 772 -25.30 71.81 14.39
C ASP A 772 -25.68 70.43 13.86
N GLY A 773 -24.63 69.70 13.44
CA GLY A 773 -24.53 68.27 13.76
C GLY A 773 -23.68 67.42 12.82
N GLN A 774 -22.38 67.32 13.13
CA GLN A 774 -21.54 66.12 12.98
C GLN A 774 -21.12 65.67 11.56
N LEU A 775 -20.01 64.97 11.33
CA LEU A 775 -18.71 64.72 11.97
C LEU A 775 -17.91 64.00 10.87
N THR A 776 -16.69 64.45 10.61
CA THR A 776 -15.71 63.76 9.75
C THR A 776 -15.00 62.64 10.51
N GLU A 777 -14.83 61.52 9.81
CA GLU A 777 -13.69 60.58 9.76
C GLU A 777 -12.78 60.39 10.98
N GLU A 778 -12.56 59.13 11.40
CA GLU A 778 -11.38 58.31 11.01
C GLU A 778 -11.17 57.09 11.94
N VAL A 779 -10.96 55.93 11.29
CA VAL A 779 -9.85 54.95 11.48
C VAL A 779 -9.61 54.33 12.88
N THR A 780 -9.78 53.00 12.99
CA THR A 780 -8.71 52.00 13.28
C THR A 780 -9.29 50.62 13.59
N SER A 781 -9.02 49.63 12.72
CA SER A 781 -8.46 48.29 13.02
C SER A 781 -8.64 47.35 11.83
#